data_AF-A0AAV8VF37-F1
#
_entry.id   AF-A0AAV8VF37-F1
#
_cell.length_a   1.000
_cell.length_b   1.000
_cell.length_c   1.000
_cell.angle_alpha   90.00
_cell.angle_beta   90.00
_cell.angle_gamma   90.00
#
_symmetry.space_group_name_H-M   'P 1'
#
loop_
_entity.id
_entity.type
_entity.pdbx_description
1 polymer ?
#
loop_
_entity_poly.entity_id
_entity_poly.type
_entity_poly.pdbx_seq_one_letter_code
_entity_poly.pdbx_strand_id
1 'polypeptide(L)'
;MITDWIASNDLVVINRGDKPTFRRENYGSILDLTIATQNISPQIKNWEVCEAESLSDHDYITFDISEDKQSKQRKPVIHGWQVRKLNKERLAQMLNEIEMREITDVAGHFTDTLTRICENTMPKRKLHTNQQPMYWWNEEIADLRKECIRKKRQYTRTRRRQTTDVTQQHWLEYKRSRKKLRLSIKKSKKRGWKALCDSVDNDIWGDGYKIVMKGLIGYPPRTNMTMPSVLKVVDGLFPKHAVVEFEILDMPQMTPFTVNEILQSCAKLKTNKAPGPGNVPAEIIKQLTQSRPDYALSVYNRLASNGNFPEKWKTAKLVLIRKGDKPIDEAASFRPICLLDLAPEKTVLTKKRKVGHVEFTLRNTKVIPSKAIKYLGVWLDNKLTFTTHVLKVVEKVERTTSALAALMPNIGGPRESKRRLLSSVIHSQILYAAPVWEGIVNNKGLTQKLTSVQRTMNLRICSAYRTTSADAVGVIAGVISIDLQIRERAATYRGIQKGAAKERVLAEWQERWENSRKGRWTFGIIPDIRRWINRSYGETDYFLTQALTGHGCFKKYLFERRRSVDDQCPYCKECDTVEHTLFNCRHWSHLRQEYAEKCGLPFDIGTMGEKLTDTEASWKEIYETVRKIIETKEADARLDRH
;
A
#
# COMPACT_ATOMS: atom_id res chain seq x y z
N MET A 1 -2.39 -16.93 -35.67
CA MET A 1 -2.61 -17.99 -34.65
C MET A 1 -1.67 -17.80 -33.47
N ILE A 2 -1.92 -18.44 -32.32
CA ILE A 2 -1.02 -18.33 -31.14
C ILE A 2 0.40 -18.84 -31.45
N THR A 3 0.52 -19.80 -32.36
CA THR A 3 1.77 -20.33 -32.91
C THR A 3 2.59 -19.24 -33.61
N ASP A 4 1.95 -18.41 -34.44
CA ASP A 4 2.62 -17.33 -35.17
C ASP A 4 3.13 -16.25 -34.21
N TRP A 5 2.37 -15.98 -33.14
CA TRP A 5 2.78 -15.04 -32.10
C TRP A 5 3.97 -15.57 -31.28
N ILE A 6 3.98 -16.86 -30.93
CA ILE A 6 5.11 -17.51 -30.24
C ILE A 6 6.37 -17.45 -31.12
N ALA A 7 6.23 -17.79 -32.41
CA ALA A 7 7.33 -17.76 -33.37
C ALA A 7 7.86 -16.33 -33.60
N SER A 8 6.98 -15.34 -33.74
CA SER A 8 7.37 -13.93 -33.97
C SER A 8 8.10 -13.28 -32.78
N ASN A 9 8.07 -13.92 -31.60
CA ASN A 9 8.69 -13.41 -30.38
C ASN A 9 9.83 -14.32 -29.87
N ASP A 10 10.32 -15.26 -30.69
CA ASP A 10 11.40 -16.20 -30.35
C ASP A 10 11.16 -16.99 -29.03
N LEU A 11 9.91 -17.38 -28.82
CA LEU A 11 9.47 -18.14 -27.65
C LEU A 11 9.38 -19.63 -27.96
N VAL A 12 9.59 -20.46 -26.94
CA VAL A 12 9.52 -21.93 -27.01
C VAL A 12 8.51 -22.44 -25.99
N VAL A 13 7.70 -23.42 -26.37
CA VAL A 13 6.74 -24.10 -25.47
C VAL A 13 7.47 -25.13 -24.62
N ILE A 14 7.25 -25.08 -23.31
CA ILE A 14 7.97 -25.86 -22.29
C ILE A 14 7.13 -27.03 -21.75
N ASN A 15 5.82 -27.06 -22.02
CA ASN A 15 4.93 -28.14 -21.56
C ASN A 15 5.52 -29.53 -21.86
N ARG A 16 5.51 -30.43 -20.88
CA ARG A 16 6.00 -31.81 -21.03
C ARG A 16 4.95 -32.82 -20.57
N GLY A 17 4.73 -33.86 -21.36
CA GLY A 17 3.79 -34.94 -21.04
C GLY A 17 2.35 -34.63 -21.44
N ASP A 18 1.46 -35.55 -21.07
CA ASP A 18 0.07 -35.65 -21.53
C ASP A 18 -0.97 -35.38 -20.42
N LYS A 19 -0.51 -35.02 -19.22
CA LYS A 19 -1.39 -34.73 -18.09
C LYS A 19 -2.23 -33.48 -18.41
N PRO A 20 -3.57 -33.54 -18.29
CA PRO A 20 -4.43 -32.39 -18.55
C PRO A 20 -4.20 -31.30 -17.49
N THR A 21 -4.04 -30.06 -17.95
CA THR A 21 -3.92 -28.86 -17.09
C THR A 21 -5.30 -28.31 -16.72
N PHE A 22 -6.34 -28.72 -17.45
CA PHE A 22 -7.73 -28.37 -17.21
C PHE A 22 -8.58 -29.64 -17.08
N ARG A 23 -9.43 -29.71 -16.05
CA ARG A 23 -10.30 -30.86 -15.76
C ARG A 23 -11.72 -30.44 -15.41
N ARG A 24 -12.68 -31.08 -16.07
CA ARG A 24 -14.10 -31.13 -15.71
C ARG A 24 -14.55 -32.58 -15.53
N GLU A 25 -15.78 -32.79 -15.05
CA GLU A 25 -16.29 -34.08 -14.57
C GLU A 25 -15.91 -35.28 -15.47
N ASN A 26 -16.03 -35.16 -16.80
CA ASN A 26 -15.67 -36.21 -17.77
C ASN A 26 -14.71 -35.73 -18.89
N TYR A 27 -14.08 -34.56 -18.74
CA TYR A 27 -13.27 -33.96 -19.79
C TYR A 27 -11.96 -33.41 -19.23
N GLY A 28 -10.84 -33.76 -19.86
CA GLY A 28 -9.52 -33.23 -19.55
C GLY A 28 -8.87 -32.69 -20.81
N SER A 29 -8.29 -31.50 -20.75
CA SER A 29 -7.52 -30.91 -21.86
C SER A 29 -6.29 -30.17 -21.35
N ILE A 30 -5.36 -29.91 -22.25
CA ILE A 30 -4.16 -29.11 -22.02
C ILE A 30 -4.45 -27.72 -22.61
N LEU A 31 -5.04 -26.84 -21.81
CA LEU A 31 -5.36 -25.46 -22.23
C LEU A 31 -4.27 -24.47 -21.82
N ASP A 32 -3.48 -24.80 -20.79
CA ASP A 32 -2.51 -23.88 -20.21
C ASP A 32 -1.12 -24.14 -20.79
N LEU A 33 -0.54 -23.11 -21.44
CA LEU A 33 0.78 -23.17 -22.04
C LEU A 33 1.83 -22.47 -21.16
N THR A 34 2.96 -23.13 -20.95
CA THR A 34 4.19 -22.56 -20.38
C THR A 34 5.12 -22.25 -21.54
N ILE A 35 5.47 -20.97 -21.71
CA ILE A 35 6.38 -20.51 -22.78
C ILE A 35 7.55 -19.75 -22.18
N ALA A 36 8.73 -19.90 -22.79
CA ALA A 36 9.94 -19.19 -22.37
C ALA A 36 10.80 -18.82 -23.58
N THR A 37 11.62 -17.77 -23.44
CA THR A 37 12.67 -17.46 -24.43
C THR A 37 13.68 -18.59 -24.51
N GLN A 38 14.30 -18.80 -25.68
CA GLN A 38 15.32 -19.83 -25.88
C GLN A 38 16.46 -19.80 -24.83
N ASN A 39 16.84 -18.62 -24.34
CA ASN A 39 17.90 -18.48 -23.32
C ASN A 39 17.56 -19.05 -21.94
N ILE A 40 16.26 -19.08 -21.59
CA ILE A 40 15.78 -19.53 -20.27
C ILE A 40 15.25 -20.96 -20.33
N SER A 41 14.77 -21.41 -21.49
CA SER A 41 14.22 -22.76 -21.69
C SER A 41 15.12 -23.88 -21.12
N PRO A 42 16.46 -23.90 -21.31
CA PRO A 42 17.35 -24.92 -20.73
C PRO A 42 17.43 -24.91 -19.20
N GLN A 43 17.15 -23.75 -18.59
CA GLN A 43 17.19 -23.59 -17.14
C GLN A 43 15.92 -24.15 -16.48
N ILE A 44 14.83 -24.30 -17.23
CA ILE A 44 13.56 -24.84 -16.71
C ILE A 44 13.62 -26.37 -16.67
N LYS A 45 13.54 -26.93 -15.47
CA LYS A 45 13.60 -28.36 -15.19
C LYS A 45 12.36 -28.80 -14.41
N ASN A 46 12.12 -30.11 -14.36
CA ASN A 46 11.06 -30.73 -13.55
C ASN A 46 9.65 -30.16 -13.80
N TRP A 47 9.33 -29.85 -15.06
CA TRP A 47 7.98 -29.42 -15.42
C TRP A 47 6.99 -30.55 -15.19
N GLU A 48 5.97 -30.32 -14.37
CA GLU A 48 4.88 -31.26 -14.15
C GLU A 48 3.55 -30.57 -13.80
N VAL A 49 2.45 -31.30 -14.04
CA VAL A 49 1.13 -30.94 -13.52
C VAL A 49 0.95 -31.58 -12.14
N CYS A 50 0.85 -30.73 -11.12
CA CYS A 50 0.74 -31.11 -9.73
C CYS A 50 -0.66 -31.66 -9.40
N GLU A 51 -0.73 -32.80 -8.70
CA GLU A 51 -2.00 -33.44 -8.34
C GLU A 51 -2.75 -32.76 -7.17
N ALA A 52 -2.20 -31.67 -6.62
CA ALA A 52 -2.81 -30.94 -5.51
C ALA A 52 -4.21 -30.41 -5.88
N GLU A 53 -5.09 -30.29 -4.88
CA GLU A 53 -6.40 -29.66 -5.09
C GLU A 53 -6.24 -28.15 -5.26
N SER A 54 -6.62 -27.64 -6.43
CA SER A 54 -6.58 -26.21 -6.79
C SER A 54 -7.87 -25.46 -6.45
N LEU A 55 -8.99 -26.17 -6.21
CA LEU A 55 -10.34 -25.60 -6.13
C LEU A 55 -10.78 -24.84 -7.39
N SER A 56 -10.04 -25.02 -8.49
CA SER A 56 -10.31 -24.51 -9.83
C SER A 56 -10.58 -25.69 -10.77
N ASP A 57 -11.04 -25.39 -11.97
CA ASP A 57 -11.05 -26.36 -13.09
C ASP A 57 -9.65 -26.50 -13.72
N HIS A 58 -8.70 -25.63 -13.33
CA HIS A 58 -7.28 -25.72 -13.73
C HIS A 58 -6.44 -26.38 -12.63
N ASP A 59 -5.56 -27.30 -13.00
CA ASP A 59 -4.56 -27.91 -12.13
C ASP A 59 -3.29 -27.03 -12.07
N TYR A 60 -2.51 -27.16 -10.99
CA TYR A 60 -1.28 -26.38 -10.84
C TYR A 60 -0.17 -26.94 -11.74
N ILE A 61 0.56 -26.05 -12.42
CA ILE A 61 1.79 -26.38 -13.13
C ILE A 61 2.98 -25.96 -12.25
N THR A 62 3.96 -26.84 -12.10
CA THR A 62 5.17 -26.59 -11.32
C THR A 62 6.41 -26.92 -12.14
N PHE A 63 7.46 -26.11 -12.00
CA PHE A 63 8.76 -26.33 -12.61
C PHE A 63 9.83 -25.58 -11.80
N ASP A 64 11.07 -26.05 -11.89
CA ASP A 64 12.25 -25.44 -11.27
C ASP A 64 13.01 -24.61 -12.30
N ILE A 65 13.56 -23.47 -11.88
CA ILE A 65 14.49 -22.68 -12.70
C ILE A 65 15.88 -22.83 -12.07
N SER A 66 16.74 -23.60 -12.73
CA SER A 66 18.14 -23.76 -12.32
C SER A 66 18.97 -22.55 -12.76
N GLU A 67 19.49 -21.79 -11.80
CA GLU A 67 20.53 -20.79 -12.09
C GLU A 67 21.84 -21.52 -12.38
N ASP A 68 22.33 -21.45 -13.62
CA ASP A 68 23.59 -22.05 -14.01
C ASP A 68 24.76 -21.21 -13.48
N LYS A 69 25.13 -21.45 -12.21
CA LYS A 69 26.43 -21.09 -11.63
C LYS A 69 26.78 -22.12 -10.57
N GLN A 70 27.93 -22.77 -10.74
CA GLN A 70 28.68 -23.53 -9.72
C GLN A 70 28.28 -23.14 -8.29
N SER A 71 27.33 -23.87 -7.71
CA SER A 71 26.87 -23.59 -6.36
C SER A 71 27.84 -24.25 -5.38
N LYS A 72 28.92 -23.53 -5.05
CA LYS A 72 29.45 -23.62 -3.68
C LYS A 72 28.23 -23.46 -2.79
N GLN A 73 27.92 -24.47 -1.98
CA GLN A 73 26.84 -24.43 -0.98
C GLN A 73 26.82 -23.02 -0.38
N ARG A 74 25.82 -22.20 -0.74
CA ARG A 74 25.67 -20.88 -0.16
C ARG A 74 25.33 -21.14 1.29
N LYS A 75 26.32 -21.12 2.18
CA LYS A 75 26.11 -20.96 3.62
C LYS A 75 25.05 -19.87 3.77
N PRO A 76 23.99 -20.07 4.56
CA PRO A 76 22.95 -19.07 4.71
C PRO A 76 23.61 -17.72 4.99
N VAL A 77 23.28 -16.71 4.20
CA VAL A 77 23.84 -15.37 4.38
C VAL A 77 23.27 -14.83 5.69
N ILE A 78 24.06 -14.97 6.75
CA ILE A 78 23.72 -14.49 8.08
C ILE A 78 23.88 -12.96 8.08
N HIS A 79 22.89 -12.22 8.58
CA HIS A 79 22.95 -10.75 8.59
C HIS A 79 22.65 -10.16 9.98
N GLY A 80 23.70 -9.75 10.70
CA GLY A 80 23.61 -9.06 11.97
C GLY A 80 23.02 -9.87 13.13
N TRP A 81 22.79 -9.19 14.26
CA TRP A 81 22.40 -9.78 15.54
C TRP A 81 20.92 -9.58 15.87
N GLN A 82 20.31 -10.53 16.58
CA GLN A 82 18.95 -10.40 17.09
C GLN A 82 18.93 -9.59 18.40
N VAL A 83 19.03 -8.27 18.32
CA VAL A 83 19.06 -7.36 19.48
C VAL A 83 17.89 -7.56 20.46
N ARG A 84 16.72 -7.96 19.97
CA ARG A 84 15.55 -8.27 20.82
C ARG A 84 15.77 -9.47 21.77
N LYS A 85 16.69 -10.36 21.43
CA LYS A 85 17.06 -11.54 22.24
C LYS A 85 18.37 -11.35 22.98
N LEU A 86 18.78 -10.10 23.20
CA LEU A 86 19.98 -9.77 23.96
C LEU A 86 19.87 -10.28 25.40
N ASN A 87 20.80 -11.15 25.80
CA ASN A 87 20.94 -11.57 27.19
C ASN A 87 21.65 -10.46 27.98
N LYS A 88 20.87 -9.71 28.78
CA LYS A 88 21.37 -8.57 29.56
C LYS A 88 22.29 -8.97 30.72
N GLU A 89 22.01 -10.10 31.37
CA GLU A 89 22.81 -10.60 32.50
C GLU A 89 24.20 -11.02 32.03
N ARG A 90 24.27 -11.81 30.95
CA ARG A 90 25.54 -12.21 30.33
C ARG A 90 26.30 -11.01 29.77
N LEU A 91 25.61 -10.01 29.24
CA LEU A 91 26.23 -8.75 28.81
C LEU A 91 26.88 -8.03 30.00
N ALA A 92 26.17 -7.87 31.12
CA ALA A 92 26.68 -7.20 32.31
C ALA A 92 27.92 -7.93 32.88
N GLN A 93 27.88 -9.26 32.93
CA GLN A 93 29.04 -10.08 33.32
C GLN A 93 30.25 -9.82 32.41
N MET A 94 30.08 -9.95 31.09
CA MET A 94 31.18 -9.77 30.14
C MET A 94 31.74 -8.34 30.13
N LEU A 95 30.90 -7.32 30.39
CA LEU A 95 31.36 -5.94 30.54
C LEU A 95 32.19 -5.75 31.82
N ASN A 96 31.87 -6.51 32.87
CA ASN A 96 32.61 -6.44 34.13
C ASN A 96 34.00 -7.07 34.06
N GLU A 97 34.13 -8.11 33.24
CA GLU A 97 35.37 -8.86 32.97
C GLU A 97 36.33 -8.14 31.98
N ILE A 98 35.98 -6.96 31.48
CA ILE A 98 36.86 -6.19 30.59
C ILE A 98 38.00 -5.57 31.41
N GLU A 99 39.22 -6.06 31.17
CA GLU A 99 40.45 -5.51 31.74
C GLU A 99 41.04 -4.38 30.87
N MET A 100 41.61 -3.37 31.53
CA MET A 100 42.45 -2.37 30.87
C MET A 100 43.86 -2.95 30.69
N ARG A 101 44.26 -3.21 29.44
CA ARG A 101 45.60 -3.68 29.10
C ARG A 101 46.32 -2.64 28.25
N GLU A 102 47.64 -2.55 28.36
CA GLU A 102 48.45 -1.82 27.39
C GLU A 102 48.55 -2.63 26.11
N ILE A 103 47.84 -2.17 25.08
CA ILE A 103 47.73 -2.86 23.80
C ILE A 103 48.18 -1.90 22.71
N THR A 104 49.01 -2.40 21.78
CA THR A 104 49.51 -1.65 20.63
C THR A 104 48.40 -1.33 19.62
N ASP A 105 47.54 -2.30 19.29
CA ASP A 105 46.33 -2.12 18.46
C ASP A 105 45.07 -1.93 19.31
N VAL A 106 44.91 -0.73 19.86
CA VAL A 106 43.77 -0.35 20.73
C VAL A 106 42.42 -0.52 20.03
N ALA A 107 42.31 -0.15 18.76
CA ALA A 107 41.03 -0.15 18.05
C ALA A 107 40.67 -1.53 17.46
N GLY A 108 41.64 -2.34 17.05
CA GLY A 108 41.41 -3.76 16.73
C GLY A 108 40.87 -4.51 17.93
N HIS A 109 41.54 -4.40 19.08
CA HIS A 109 41.10 -5.04 20.31
C HIS A 109 39.70 -4.59 20.76
N PHE A 110 39.38 -3.29 20.63
CA PHE A 110 38.05 -2.79 20.93
C PHE A 110 36.97 -3.42 20.03
N THR A 111 37.26 -3.53 18.73
CA THR A 111 36.34 -4.15 17.75
C THR A 111 36.12 -5.64 18.02
N ASP A 112 37.19 -6.36 18.35
CA ASP A 112 37.14 -7.79 18.65
C ASP A 112 36.40 -8.04 19.97
N THR A 113 36.60 -7.17 20.97
CA THR A 113 35.86 -7.20 22.24
C THR A 113 34.36 -7.03 22.00
N LEU A 114 33.96 -6.03 21.21
CA LEU A 114 32.55 -5.80 20.85
C LEU A 114 31.95 -6.97 20.07
N THR A 115 32.72 -7.56 19.15
CA THR A 115 32.30 -8.72 18.35
C THR A 115 32.09 -9.94 19.24
N ARG A 116 33.03 -10.21 20.16
CA ARG A 116 32.95 -11.29 21.16
C ARG A 116 31.74 -11.12 22.07
N ILE A 117 31.46 -9.91 22.53
CA ILE A 117 30.25 -9.60 23.30
C ILE A 117 29.01 -9.95 22.48
N CYS A 118 28.93 -9.54 21.22
CA CYS A 118 27.77 -9.84 20.39
C CYS A 118 27.57 -11.35 20.19
N GLU A 119 28.65 -12.09 19.93
CA GLU A 119 28.64 -13.56 19.75
C GLU A 119 28.09 -14.32 20.96
N ASN A 120 28.43 -13.85 22.15
CA ASN A 120 28.07 -14.51 23.40
C ASN A 120 26.72 -14.06 23.96
N THR A 121 26.24 -12.87 23.58
CA THR A 121 25.03 -12.28 24.16
C THR A 121 23.81 -12.35 23.24
N MET A 122 23.99 -12.63 21.94
CA MET A 122 22.91 -12.62 20.95
C MET A 122 23.04 -13.73 19.91
N PRO A 123 21.92 -14.36 19.48
CA PRO A 123 21.93 -15.21 18.31
C PRO A 123 21.99 -14.38 17.02
N LYS A 124 22.65 -14.94 15.98
CA LYS A 124 22.69 -14.32 14.66
C LYS A 124 21.33 -14.39 13.95
N ARG A 125 20.98 -13.37 13.16
CA ARG A 125 19.70 -13.31 12.45
C ARG A 125 19.70 -14.25 11.25
N LYS A 126 18.78 -15.21 11.25
CA LYS A 126 18.48 -16.07 10.08
C LYS A 126 17.58 -15.31 9.09
N LEU A 127 17.85 -15.44 7.79
CA LEU A 127 16.87 -15.09 6.76
C LEU A 127 15.72 -16.08 6.87
N HIS A 128 14.55 -15.61 7.31
CA HIS A 128 13.34 -16.41 7.22
C HIS A 128 12.88 -16.45 5.76
N THR A 129 12.85 -17.64 5.16
CA THR A 129 12.05 -17.96 3.97
C THR A 129 10.60 -18.30 4.33
N ASN A 130 10.19 -18.11 5.58
CA ASN A 130 8.81 -18.38 6.00
C ASN A 130 7.88 -17.37 5.33
N GLN A 131 7.28 -17.79 4.22
CA GLN A 131 6.04 -17.21 3.74
C GLN A 131 5.06 -17.26 4.91
N GLN A 132 4.65 -16.09 5.39
CA GLN A 132 3.58 -16.00 6.36
C GLN A 132 2.36 -16.70 5.74
N PRO A 133 1.70 -17.62 6.46
CA PRO A 133 0.48 -18.23 5.96
C PRO A 133 -0.53 -17.11 5.63
N MET A 134 -1.30 -17.30 4.57
CA MET A 134 -2.32 -16.33 4.15
C MET A 134 -3.27 -16.03 5.31
N TYR A 135 -3.76 -14.80 5.41
CA TYR A 135 -4.61 -14.33 6.53
C TYR A 135 -5.88 -15.17 6.79
N TRP A 136 -6.34 -15.95 5.80
CA TRP A 136 -7.50 -16.82 5.89
C TRP A 136 -7.14 -18.28 6.21
N TRP A 137 -5.86 -18.64 6.27
CA TRP A 137 -5.40 -20.00 6.56
C TRP A 137 -5.43 -20.28 8.06
N ASN A 138 -5.94 -21.46 8.45
CA ASN A 138 -5.98 -21.94 9.83
C ASN A 138 -5.94 -23.48 9.85
N GLU A 139 -5.87 -24.07 11.04
CA GLU A 139 -5.78 -25.53 11.22
C GLU A 139 -7.02 -26.26 10.67
N GLU A 140 -8.22 -25.73 10.88
CA GLU A 140 -9.47 -26.30 10.32
C GLU A 140 -9.39 -26.43 8.78
N ILE A 141 -8.94 -25.39 8.09
CA ILE A 141 -8.79 -25.41 6.62
C ILE A 141 -7.67 -26.37 6.20
N ALA A 142 -6.59 -26.45 6.98
CA ALA A 142 -5.51 -27.40 6.71
C ALA A 142 -6.03 -28.83 6.76
N ASP A 143 -6.85 -29.18 7.75
CA ASP A 143 -7.40 -30.52 7.91
C ASP A 143 -8.49 -30.83 6.87
N LEU A 144 -9.37 -29.88 6.57
CA LEU A 144 -10.32 -30.00 5.46
C LEU A 144 -9.61 -30.20 4.11
N ARG A 145 -8.45 -29.55 3.91
CA ARG A 145 -7.65 -29.72 2.71
C ARG A 145 -7.01 -31.11 2.64
N LYS A 146 -6.44 -31.60 3.74
CA LYS A 146 -5.90 -32.98 3.81
C LYS A 146 -6.99 -34.01 3.48
N GLU A 147 -8.17 -33.85 4.07
CA GLU A 147 -9.30 -34.75 3.85
C GLU A 147 -9.80 -34.70 2.40
N CYS A 148 -9.91 -33.51 1.82
CA CYS A 148 -10.26 -33.35 0.40
C CYS A 148 -9.25 -34.03 -0.53
N ILE A 149 -7.95 -33.85 -0.28
CA ILE A 149 -6.88 -34.51 -1.05
C ILE A 149 -6.96 -36.03 -0.90
N ARG A 150 -7.22 -36.54 0.31
CA ARG A 150 -7.39 -37.98 0.57
C ARG A 150 -8.54 -38.55 -0.26
N LYS A 151 -9.70 -37.91 -0.26
CA LYS A 151 -10.87 -38.31 -1.07
C LYS A 151 -10.60 -38.20 -2.58
N LYS A 152 -9.91 -37.16 -3.05
CA LYS A 152 -9.46 -37.03 -4.46
C LYS A 152 -8.58 -38.21 -4.88
N ARG A 153 -7.63 -38.61 -4.02
CA ARG A 153 -6.74 -39.76 -4.28
C ARG A 153 -7.51 -41.08 -4.33
N GLN A 154 -8.49 -41.29 -3.44
CA GLN A 154 -9.36 -42.48 -3.47
C GLN A 154 -10.14 -42.57 -4.79
N TYR A 155 -10.84 -41.49 -5.18
CA TYR A 155 -11.56 -41.41 -6.46
C TYR A 155 -10.63 -41.65 -7.67
N THR A 156 -9.46 -41.01 -7.69
CA THR A 156 -8.51 -41.17 -8.80
C THR A 156 -8.02 -42.61 -8.95
N ARG A 157 -7.79 -43.32 -7.82
CA ARG A 157 -7.36 -44.72 -7.82
C ARG A 157 -8.47 -45.66 -8.31
N THR A 158 -9.71 -45.49 -7.86
CA THR A 158 -10.82 -46.36 -8.30
C THR A 158 -11.20 -46.11 -9.77
N ARG A 159 -11.13 -44.86 -10.22
CA ARG A 159 -11.33 -44.50 -11.63
C ARG A 159 -10.32 -45.20 -12.55
N ARG A 160 -9.04 -45.28 -12.15
CA ARG A 160 -8.00 -46.00 -12.92
C ARG A 160 -8.25 -47.51 -12.99
N ARG A 161 -8.98 -48.08 -12.02
CA ARG A 161 -9.32 -49.51 -11.94
C ARG A 161 -10.66 -49.86 -12.63
N GLN A 162 -11.34 -48.89 -13.25
CA GLN A 162 -12.60 -49.05 -13.99
C GLN A 162 -13.77 -49.72 -13.21
N THR A 163 -13.81 -49.61 -11.88
CA THR A 163 -14.94 -50.10 -11.07
C THR A 163 -16.03 -49.03 -10.99
N THR A 164 -17.22 -49.26 -11.57
CA THR A 164 -18.26 -48.23 -11.76
C THR A 164 -18.91 -47.73 -10.47
N ASP A 165 -19.49 -48.61 -9.64
CA ASP A 165 -20.27 -48.18 -8.45
C ASP A 165 -19.41 -47.54 -7.36
N VAL A 166 -18.27 -48.16 -7.04
CA VAL A 166 -17.32 -47.64 -6.03
C VAL A 166 -16.73 -46.30 -6.47
N THR A 167 -16.52 -46.11 -7.77
CA THR A 167 -16.02 -44.83 -8.30
C THR A 167 -17.06 -43.71 -8.16
N GLN A 168 -18.34 -44.01 -8.38
CA GLN A 168 -19.41 -43.03 -8.21
C GLN A 168 -19.57 -42.61 -6.73
N GLN A 169 -19.47 -43.55 -5.79
CA GLN A 169 -19.50 -43.24 -4.37
C GLN A 169 -18.32 -42.35 -3.94
N HIS A 170 -17.08 -42.72 -4.29
CA HIS A 170 -15.91 -41.90 -3.98
C HIS A 170 -15.96 -40.51 -4.63
N TRP A 171 -16.57 -40.39 -5.81
CA TRP A 171 -16.78 -39.10 -6.45
C TRP A 171 -17.75 -38.20 -5.66
N LEU A 172 -18.90 -38.73 -5.21
CA LEU A 172 -19.85 -37.99 -4.38
C LEU A 172 -19.20 -37.51 -3.07
N GLU A 173 -18.40 -38.36 -2.43
CA GLU A 173 -17.66 -38.03 -1.21
C GLU A 173 -16.62 -36.92 -1.45
N TYR A 174 -15.85 -37.01 -2.54
CA TYR A 174 -14.92 -35.96 -2.95
C TYR A 174 -15.67 -34.64 -3.22
N LYS A 175 -16.79 -34.66 -3.95
CA LYS A 175 -17.61 -33.47 -4.26
C LYS A 175 -18.13 -32.79 -2.99
N ARG A 176 -18.60 -33.58 -2.01
CA ARG A 176 -19.02 -33.07 -0.68
C ARG A 176 -17.85 -32.45 0.09
N SER A 177 -16.70 -33.12 0.15
CA SER A 177 -15.49 -32.61 0.82
C SER A 177 -14.97 -31.32 0.18
N ARG A 178 -14.90 -31.27 -1.16
CA ARG A 178 -14.52 -30.07 -1.93
C ARG A 178 -15.46 -28.90 -1.66
N LYS A 179 -16.79 -29.14 -1.62
CA LYS A 179 -17.79 -28.12 -1.26
C LYS A 179 -17.55 -27.59 0.17
N LYS A 180 -17.32 -28.48 1.14
CA LYS A 180 -17.04 -28.12 2.54
C LYS A 180 -15.78 -27.26 2.66
N LEU A 181 -14.68 -27.68 2.05
CA LEU A 181 -13.43 -26.92 2.01
C LEU A 181 -13.62 -25.52 1.39
N ARG A 182 -14.30 -25.45 0.25
CA ARG A 182 -14.59 -24.17 -0.43
C ARG A 182 -15.41 -23.22 0.45
N LEU A 183 -16.42 -23.74 1.15
CA LEU A 183 -17.27 -22.96 2.06
C LEU A 183 -16.50 -22.48 3.29
N SER A 184 -15.69 -23.31 3.94
CA SER A 184 -14.86 -22.88 5.08
C SER A 184 -13.81 -21.84 4.67
N ILE A 185 -13.18 -21.98 3.50
CA ILE A 185 -12.27 -20.94 2.97
C ILE A 185 -13.03 -19.62 2.74
N LYS A 186 -14.23 -19.67 2.13
CA LYS A 186 -15.05 -18.47 1.93
C LYS A 186 -15.43 -17.81 3.26
N LYS A 187 -15.82 -18.60 4.27
CA LYS A 187 -16.17 -18.13 5.63
C LYS A 187 -14.95 -17.51 6.33
N SER A 188 -13.79 -18.15 6.26
CA SER A 188 -12.54 -17.64 6.85
C SER A 188 -12.06 -16.36 6.16
N LYS A 189 -12.09 -16.29 4.83
CA LYS A 189 -11.80 -15.06 4.08
C LYS A 189 -12.73 -13.91 4.48
N LYS A 190 -14.04 -14.16 4.62
CA LYS A 190 -15.02 -13.16 5.06
C LYS A 190 -14.71 -12.69 6.49
N ARG A 191 -14.39 -13.61 7.41
CA ARG A 191 -14.02 -13.28 8.79
C ARG A 191 -12.75 -12.44 8.85
N GLY A 192 -11.69 -12.87 8.15
CA GLY A 192 -10.42 -12.14 8.10
C GLY A 192 -10.57 -10.75 7.48
N TRP A 193 -11.39 -10.62 6.43
CA TRP A 193 -11.71 -9.32 5.84
C TRP A 193 -12.50 -8.42 6.80
N LYS A 194 -13.49 -8.98 7.50
CA LYS A 194 -14.25 -8.23 8.52
C LYS A 194 -13.34 -7.74 9.65
N ALA A 195 -12.48 -8.60 10.18
CA ALA A 195 -11.52 -8.23 11.21
C ALA A 195 -10.57 -7.11 10.74
N LEU A 196 -10.16 -7.13 9.46
CA LEU A 196 -9.37 -6.05 8.87
C LEU A 196 -10.17 -4.73 8.81
N CYS A 197 -11.43 -4.77 8.37
CA CYS A 197 -12.28 -3.57 8.34
C CYS A 197 -12.52 -3.01 9.75
N ASP A 198 -12.85 -3.89 10.70
CA ASP A 198 -13.04 -3.51 12.11
C ASP A 198 -11.73 -2.90 12.69
N SER A 199 -10.56 -3.41 12.28
CA SER A 199 -9.26 -2.80 12.65
C SER A 199 -9.06 -1.39 12.08
N VAL A 200 -9.53 -1.13 10.86
CA VAL A 200 -9.48 0.21 10.23
C VAL A 200 -10.49 1.15 10.87
N ASP A 201 -11.65 0.65 11.24
CA ASP A 201 -12.66 1.44 11.96
C ASP A 201 -12.13 1.89 13.34
N ASN A 202 -11.36 1.03 14.03
CA ASN A 202 -10.72 1.35 15.31
C ASN A 202 -9.47 2.22 15.17
N ASP A 203 -8.53 1.85 14.29
CA ASP A 203 -7.31 2.60 13.98
C ASP A 203 -7.13 2.72 12.45
N ILE A 204 -7.52 3.88 11.94
CA ILE A 204 -7.50 4.21 10.51
C ILE A 204 -6.08 4.16 9.94
N TRP A 205 -5.08 4.50 10.75
CA TRP A 205 -3.67 4.56 10.35
C TRP A 205 -2.88 3.30 10.74
N GLY A 206 -3.59 2.29 11.24
CA GLY A 206 -3.09 1.01 11.69
C GLY A 206 -2.73 0.05 10.56
N ASP A 207 -3.00 -1.23 10.78
CA ASP A 207 -2.51 -2.29 9.90
C ASP A 207 -3.15 -2.25 8.51
N GLY A 208 -4.45 -1.98 8.39
CA GLY A 208 -5.13 -1.87 7.09
C GLY A 208 -4.49 -0.81 6.18
N TYR A 209 -4.27 0.40 6.70
CA TYR A 209 -3.57 1.46 5.98
C TYR A 209 -2.13 1.06 5.64
N LYS A 210 -1.36 0.54 6.61
CA LYS A 210 0.02 0.11 6.37
C LYS A 210 0.13 -0.98 5.31
N ILE A 211 -0.79 -1.94 5.28
CA ILE A 211 -0.83 -3.03 4.29
C ILE A 211 -0.92 -2.44 2.88
N VAL A 212 -1.88 -1.55 2.67
CA VAL A 212 -2.12 -0.94 1.37
C VAL A 212 -1.01 0.03 0.96
N MET A 213 -0.51 0.84 1.89
CA MET A 213 0.55 1.80 1.60
C MET A 213 1.92 1.14 1.37
N LYS A 214 2.20 -0.02 2.01
CA LYS A 214 3.40 -0.81 1.71
C LYS A 214 3.45 -1.25 0.24
N GLY A 215 2.30 -1.52 -0.38
CA GLY A 215 2.21 -1.84 -1.81
C GLY A 215 2.65 -0.69 -2.72
N LEU A 216 2.44 0.56 -2.31
CA LEU A 216 2.83 1.76 -3.08
C LEU A 216 4.31 2.10 -3.00
N ILE A 217 4.95 1.81 -1.86
CA ILE A 217 6.38 2.09 -1.67
C ILE A 217 7.21 1.15 -2.56
N GLY A 218 6.62 0.03 -3.01
CA GLY A 218 7.32 -1.06 -3.66
C GLY A 218 8.32 -1.70 -2.69
N TYR A 219 8.70 -2.95 -2.94
CA TYR A 219 10.03 -3.32 -2.51
C TYR A 219 11.00 -2.45 -3.32
N PRO A 220 12.04 -1.85 -2.72
CA PRO A 220 13.10 -1.26 -3.53
C PRO A 220 13.50 -2.37 -4.52
N PRO A 221 13.40 -2.12 -5.83
CA PRO A 221 13.67 -3.14 -6.81
C PRO A 221 15.03 -3.72 -6.45
N ARG A 222 15.11 -5.05 -6.30
CA ARG A 222 16.41 -5.71 -6.26
C ARG A 222 17.04 -5.36 -7.59
N THR A 223 17.91 -4.36 -7.59
CA THR A 223 18.71 -4.02 -8.75
C THR A 223 19.61 -5.23 -8.96
N ASN A 224 19.17 -6.15 -9.81
CA ASN A 224 20.00 -7.20 -10.38
C ASN A 224 20.95 -6.52 -11.37
N MET A 225 21.79 -5.63 -10.85
CA MET A 225 22.87 -5.01 -11.59
C MET A 225 24.05 -5.96 -11.56
N THR A 226 24.71 -6.12 -12.70
CA THR A 226 25.99 -6.80 -12.75
C THR A 226 27.04 -5.99 -11.99
N MET A 227 28.04 -6.65 -11.39
CA MET A 227 29.12 -5.96 -10.66
C MET A 227 29.80 -4.85 -11.47
N PRO A 228 30.06 -5.00 -12.79
CA PRO A 228 30.58 -3.91 -13.61
C PRO A 228 29.68 -2.67 -13.65
N SER A 229 28.36 -2.86 -13.72
CA SER A 229 27.39 -1.76 -13.71
C SER A 229 27.36 -1.04 -12.35
N VAL A 230 27.52 -1.80 -11.26
CA VAL A 230 27.64 -1.23 -9.91
C VAL A 230 28.93 -0.39 -9.79
N LEU A 231 30.06 -0.89 -10.29
CA LEU A 231 31.33 -0.14 -10.26
C LEU A 231 31.25 1.16 -11.05
N LYS A 232 30.64 1.16 -12.24
CA LYS A 232 30.39 2.40 -13.03
C LYS A 232 29.60 3.44 -12.24
N VAL A 233 28.56 3.02 -11.51
CA VAL A 233 27.77 3.89 -10.64
C VAL A 233 28.61 4.39 -9.45
N VAL A 234 29.44 3.54 -8.85
CA VAL A 234 30.33 3.91 -7.74
C VAL A 234 31.37 4.93 -8.18
N ASP A 235 32.04 4.73 -9.31
CA ASP A 235 33.04 5.65 -9.86
C ASP A 235 32.44 7.04 -10.13
N GLY A 236 31.20 7.09 -10.62
CA GLY A 236 30.47 8.35 -10.81
C GLY A 236 30.02 9.02 -9.51
N LEU A 237 29.80 8.26 -8.42
CA LEU A 237 29.41 8.78 -7.11
C LEU A 237 30.61 9.21 -6.26
N PHE A 238 31.74 8.54 -6.42
CA PHE A 238 32.98 8.74 -5.66
C PHE A 238 34.15 8.92 -6.65
N PRO A 239 34.24 10.06 -7.34
CA PRO A 239 35.31 10.29 -8.30
C PRO A 239 36.67 10.25 -7.59
N LYS A 240 37.64 9.57 -8.21
CA LYS A 240 39.02 9.55 -7.74
C LYS A 240 39.61 10.95 -7.92
N HIS A 241 40.13 11.51 -6.85
CA HIS A 241 40.86 12.78 -6.88
C HIS A 241 42.35 12.47 -6.76
N ALA A 242 43.20 13.32 -7.33
CA ALA A 242 44.64 13.26 -7.07
C ALA A 242 44.88 13.42 -5.57
N VAL A 243 45.80 12.62 -5.03
CA VAL A 243 46.23 12.76 -3.62
C VAL A 243 46.89 14.13 -3.51
N VAL A 244 46.30 15.02 -2.70
CA VAL A 244 46.92 16.28 -2.36
C VAL A 244 47.76 16.01 -1.13
N GLU A 245 49.08 16.15 -1.25
CA GLU A 245 49.96 16.19 -0.09
C GLU A 245 49.73 17.52 0.62
N PHE A 246 49.12 17.44 1.79
CA PHE A 246 48.97 18.58 2.67
C PHE A 246 50.23 18.66 3.54
N GLU A 247 50.84 19.84 3.63
CA GLU A 247 51.82 20.10 4.69
C GLU A 247 51.12 19.92 6.04
N ILE A 248 51.58 18.94 6.80
CA ILE A 248 51.12 18.71 8.17
C ILE A 248 51.72 19.84 9.00
N LEU A 249 50.94 20.91 9.19
CA LEU A 249 51.27 21.94 10.18
C LEU A 249 51.37 21.30 11.57
N ASP A 250 52.26 21.81 12.43
CA ASP A 250 52.34 21.41 13.83
C ASP A 250 50.95 21.59 14.48
N MET A 251 50.25 20.47 14.62
CA MET A 251 48.92 20.45 15.20
C MET A 251 49.08 20.57 16.72
N PRO A 252 48.37 21.52 17.39
CA PRO A 252 48.39 21.58 18.83
C PRO A 252 47.92 20.24 19.41
N GLN A 253 48.59 19.78 20.47
CA GLN A 253 48.25 18.55 21.18
C GLN A 253 46.74 18.54 21.48
N MET A 254 46.04 17.50 20.99
CA MET A 254 44.60 17.39 21.21
C MET A 254 44.33 17.28 22.72
N THR A 255 43.42 18.13 23.21
CA THR A 255 42.91 18.01 24.57
C THR A 255 42.21 16.65 24.74
N PRO A 256 42.55 15.86 25.77
CA PRO A 256 41.87 14.58 26.02
C PRO A 256 40.37 14.77 26.18
N PHE A 257 39.58 13.84 25.65
CA PHE A 257 38.14 13.78 25.90
C PHE A 257 37.86 13.55 27.38
N THR A 258 36.65 13.88 27.79
CA THR A 258 36.12 13.65 29.15
C THR A 258 35.05 12.56 29.16
N VAL A 259 34.80 11.96 30.33
CA VAL A 259 33.71 11.00 30.53
C VAL A 259 32.36 11.58 30.08
N ASN A 260 32.10 12.85 30.44
CA ASN A 260 30.83 13.52 30.12
C ASN A 260 30.63 13.67 28.60
N GLU A 261 31.67 14.05 27.85
CA GLU A 261 31.59 14.17 26.39
C GLU A 261 31.28 12.85 25.70
N ILE A 262 31.87 11.75 26.20
CA ILE A 262 31.62 10.41 25.67
C ILE A 262 30.20 9.96 25.99
N LEU A 263 29.72 10.15 27.22
CA LEU A 263 28.35 9.81 27.61
C LEU A 263 27.32 10.60 26.79
N GLN A 264 27.52 11.90 26.61
CA GLN A 264 26.65 12.75 25.79
C GLN A 264 26.66 12.36 24.30
N SER A 265 27.83 12.03 23.76
CA SER A 265 27.96 11.57 22.37
C SER A 265 27.28 10.21 22.17
N CYS A 266 27.43 9.31 23.13
CA CYS A 266 26.81 7.99 23.11
C CYS A 266 25.28 8.06 23.23
N ALA A 267 24.74 9.00 24.03
CA ALA A 267 23.31 9.24 24.15
C ALA A 267 22.64 9.57 22.80
N LYS A 268 23.34 10.30 21.91
CA LYS A 268 22.87 10.71 20.58
C LYS A 268 22.79 9.56 19.57
N LEU A 269 23.42 8.41 19.83
CA LEU A 269 23.35 7.25 18.94
C LEU A 269 21.91 6.74 18.82
N LYS A 270 21.43 6.52 17.60
CA LYS A 270 20.08 5.98 17.37
C LYS A 270 20.11 4.45 17.42
N THR A 271 19.27 3.86 18.27
CA THR A 271 19.06 2.41 18.34
C THR A 271 18.25 1.90 17.15
N ASN A 272 18.28 0.58 16.90
CA ASN A 272 17.62 -0.10 15.78
C ASN A 272 18.04 0.42 14.38
N LYS A 273 19.28 0.91 14.24
CA LYS A 273 19.86 1.30 12.95
C LYS A 273 20.74 0.20 12.38
N ALA A 274 20.91 0.21 11.06
CA ALA A 274 21.77 -0.75 10.37
C ALA A 274 23.24 -0.52 10.77
N PRO A 275 23.96 -1.56 11.21
CA PRO A 275 25.37 -1.43 11.58
C PRO A 275 26.27 -1.34 10.34
N GLY A 276 27.51 -0.94 10.57
CA GLY A 276 28.58 -0.97 9.57
C GLY A 276 29.10 -2.39 9.26
N PRO A 277 30.26 -2.49 8.59
CA PRO A 277 30.88 -3.77 8.21
C PRO A 277 31.06 -4.78 9.34
N GLY A 278 31.42 -4.33 10.55
CA GLY A 278 31.60 -5.13 11.76
C GLY A 278 30.29 -5.64 12.38
N ASN A 279 29.13 -5.21 11.88
CA ASN A 279 27.80 -5.65 12.31
C ASN A 279 27.47 -5.45 13.80
N VAL A 280 28.22 -4.63 14.55
CA VAL A 280 27.96 -4.35 15.98
C VAL A 280 26.77 -3.39 16.14
N PRO A 281 25.71 -3.74 16.90
CA PRO A 281 24.57 -2.86 17.15
C PRO A 281 24.91 -1.68 18.07
N ALA A 282 24.27 -0.53 17.87
CA ALA A 282 24.46 0.67 18.71
C ALA A 282 24.09 0.45 20.18
N GLU A 283 23.19 -0.49 20.44
CA GLU A 283 22.78 -0.91 21.78
C GLU A 283 23.95 -1.42 22.62
N ILE A 284 24.88 -2.17 22.02
CA ILE A 284 26.05 -2.71 22.73
C ILE A 284 27.02 -1.60 23.12
N ILE A 285 27.25 -0.66 22.20
CA ILE A 285 28.14 0.50 22.46
C ILE A 285 27.53 1.40 23.53
N LYS A 286 26.21 1.60 23.51
CA LYS A 286 25.50 2.33 24.57
C LYS A 286 25.69 1.68 25.93
N GLN A 287 25.46 0.37 26.03
CA GLN A 287 25.60 -0.35 27.28
C GLN A 287 27.06 -0.37 27.77
N LEU A 288 28.03 -0.60 26.88
CA LEU A 288 29.45 -0.55 27.24
C LEU A 288 29.85 0.83 27.77
N THR A 289 29.42 1.91 27.10
CA THR A 289 29.78 3.28 27.49
C THR A 289 29.10 3.69 28.80
N GLN A 290 27.87 3.22 29.05
CA GLN A 290 27.13 3.49 30.29
C GLN A 290 27.70 2.71 31.48
N SER A 291 28.07 1.44 31.29
CA SER A 291 28.56 0.58 32.37
C SER A 291 30.06 0.71 32.64
N ARG A 292 30.86 1.04 31.62
CA ARG A 292 32.31 1.17 31.69
C ARG A 292 32.78 2.44 30.93
N PRO A 293 32.38 3.65 31.39
CA PRO A 293 32.77 4.89 30.74
C PRO A 293 34.29 5.08 30.70
N ASP A 294 35.00 4.64 31.74
CA ASP A 294 36.47 4.78 31.85
C ASP A 294 37.21 3.96 30.79
N TYR A 295 36.73 2.74 30.51
CA TYR A 295 37.28 1.90 29.45
C TYR A 295 37.09 2.55 28.08
N ALA A 296 35.87 3.00 27.77
CA ALA A 296 35.57 3.71 26.53
C ALA A 296 36.43 4.98 26.39
N LEU A 297 36.58 5.74 27.47
CA LEU A 297 37.41 6.94 27.52
C LEU A 297 38.88 6.64 27.24
N SER A 298 39.44 5.61 27.86
CA SER A 298 40.82 5.20 27.64
C SER A 298 41.07 4.84 26.17
N VAL A 299 40.13 4.14 25.53
CA VAL A 299 40.22 3.76 24.12
C VAL A 299 40.24 5.00 23.22
N TYR A 300 39.30 5.93 23.40
CA TYR A 300 39.24 7.12 22.55
C TYR A 300 40.40 8.09 22.76
N ASN A 301 40.85 8.30 23.99
CA ASN A 301 41.99 9.17 24.27
C ASN A 301 43.31 8.60 23.75
N ARG A 302 43.53 7.27 23.84
CA ARG A 302 44.69 6.60 23.24
C ARG A 302 44.69 6.69 21.71
N LEU A 303 43.52 6.56 21.09
CA LEU A 303 43.39 6.73 19.64
C LEU A 303 43.67 8.17 19.21
N ALA A 304 43.17 9.15 19.97
CA ALA A 304 43.42 10.56 19.71
C ALA A 304 44.90 10.94 19.91
N SER A 305 45.55 10.43 20.96
CA SER A 305 46.97 10.71 21.24
C SER A 305 47.91 10.08 20.22
N ASN A 306 47.59 8.87 19.76
CA ASN A 306 48.44 8.14 18.81
C ASN A 306 48.22 8.58 17.35
N GLY A 307 47.15 9.33 17.06
CA GLY A 307 46.78 9.77 15.71
C GLY A 307 46.49 8.64 14.72
N ASN A 308 46.50 7.38 15.18
CA ASN A 308 46.41 6.20 14.34
C ASN A 308 45.02 5.56 14.45
N PHE A 309 44.18 5.83 13.45
CA PHE A 309 42.87 5.20 13.29
C PHE A 309 42.97 4.03 12.29
N PRO A 310 42.60 2.79 12.68
CA PRO A 310 42.78 1.65 11.80
C PRO A 310 41.86 1.69 10.59
N GLU A 311 42.35 1.07 9.50
CA GLU A 311 41.67 1.02 8.21
C GLU A 311 40.27 0.39 8.28
N LYS A 312 40.07 -0.54 9.21
CA LYS A 312 38.77 -1.18 9.47
C LYS A 312 37.68 -0.16 9.85
N TRP A 313 38.02 0.90 10.58
CA TRP A 313 37.06 1.94 11.00
C TRP A 313 36.79 2.97 9.89
N LYS A 314 37.73 3.13 8.97
CA LYS A 314 37.59 3.95 7.76
C LYS A 314 36.80 3.23 6.65
N THR A 315 36.61 1.92 6.80
CA THR A 315 35.85 1.10 5.86
C THR A 315 34.35 1.26 6.06
N ALA A 316 33.61 1.58 4.99
CA ALA A 316 32.16 1.70 5.02
C ALA A 316 31.47 0.62 4.19
N LYS A 317 30.34 0.13 4.68
CA LYS A 317 29.42 -0.67 3.88
C LYS A 317 28.54 0.27 3.04
N LEU A 318 28.79 0.29 1.74
CA LEU A 318 28.04 1.09 0.78
C LEU A 318 26.66 0.46 0.48
N VAL A 319 25.60 1.24 0.66
CA VAL A 319 24.22 0.91 0.30
C VAL A 319 23.72 1.93 -0.72
N LEU A 320 23.43 1.46 -1.93
CA LEU A 320 22.89 2.29 -3.01
C LEU A 320 21.35 2.27 -2.97
N ILE A 321 20.73 3.42 -2.69
CA ILE A 321 19.26 3.55 -2.69
C ILE A 321 18.80 4.22 -3.98
N ARG A 322 17.94 3.53 -4.75
CA ARG A 322 17.39 4.04 -6.01
C ARG A 322 16.51 5.29 -5.80
N LYS A 323 16.67 6.28 -6.69
CA LYS A 323 15.74 7.38 -6.97
C LYS A 323 14.90 6.94 -8.16
N GLY A 324 13.59 6.78 -7.96
CA GLY A 324 12.75 5.92 -8.80
C GLY A 324 12.75 6.23 -10.30
N ASP A 325 12.94 7.49 -10.66
CA ASP A 325 12.58 8.08 -11.94
C ASP A 325 13.75 8.26 -12.92
N LYS A 326 14.94 7.73 -12.61
CA LYS A 326 16.16 7.87 -13.44
C LYS A 326 16.72 6.52 -13.94
N PRO A 327 17.50 6.51 -15.04
CA PRO A 327 18.12 5.29 -15.60
C PRO A 327 19.00 4.52 -14.61
N ILE A 328 18.97 3.19 -14.64
CA ILE A 328 19.62 2.33 -13.63
C ILE A 328 21.17 2.36 -13.70
N ASP A 329 21.72 2.83 -14.80
CA ASP A 329 23.16 2.87 -15.09
C ASP A 329 23.82 4.21 -14.76
N GLU A 330 23.06 5.21 -14.31
CA GLU A 330 23.57 6.52 -13.94
C GLU A 330 23.80 6.67 -12.43
N ALA A 331 24.94 7.27 -12.05
CA ALA A 331 25.25 7.62 -10.67
C ALA A 331 24.17 8.51 -10.02
N ALA A 332 23.60 9.44 -10.80
CA ALA A 332 22.57 10.38 -10.33
C ALA A 332 21.27 9.67 -9.86
N SER A 333 21.04 8.43 -10.29
CA SER A 333 19.90 7.59 -9.96
C SER A 333 19.98 6.94 -8.59
N PHE A 334 21.11 7.05 -7.89
CA PHE A 334 21.29 6.47 -6.58
C PHE A 334 21.58 7.54 -5.51
N ARG A 335 21.23 7.20 -4.27
CA ARG A 335 21.74 7.86 -3.07
C ARG A 335 22.75 6.90 -2.44
N PRO A 336 24.05 7.26 -2.37
CA PRO A 336 25.00 6.45 -1.63
C PRO A 336 24.77 6.66 -0.13
N ILE A 337 24.63 5.56 0.61
CA ILE A 337 24.70 5.55 2.07
C ILE A 337 25.93 4.73 2.46
N CYS A 338 26.91 5.38 3.08
CA CYS A 338 28.08 4.73 3.65
C CYS A 338 27.81 4.43 5.14
N LEU A 339 27.53 3.16 5.44
CA LEU A 339 27.38 2.69 6.82
C LEU A 339 28.77 2.38 7.37
N LEU A 340 29.28 3.26 8.23
CA LEU A 340 30.52 3.03 8.97
C LEU A 340 30.22 2.19 10.21
N ASP A 341 31.24 1.47 10.69
CA ASP A 341 31.18 0.92 12.04
C ASP A 341 31.05 2.07 13.04
N LEU A 342 30.31 1.82 14.12
CA LEU A 342 29.91 2.86 15.07
C LEU A 342 31.11 3.30 15.92
N ALA A 343 31.98 4.11 15.32
CA ALA A 343 32.93 4.96 16.03
C ALA A 343 32.26 6.34 16.26
N PRO A 344 32.51 7.02 17.40
CA PRO A 344 32.00 8.35 17.68
C PRO A 344 32.63 9.46 16.83
N GLU A 345 33.37 9.13 15.77
CA GLU A 345 33.89 10.07 14.76
C GLU A 345 32.81 11.03 14.23
N LYS A 346 31.56 10.55 14.10
CA LYS A 346 30.46 11.36 13.56
C LYS A 346 30.05 12.55 14.43
N THR A 347 30.46 12.62 15.69
CA THR A 347 29.99 13.67 16.62
C THR A 347 30.93 14.87 16.70
N VAL A 348 32.21 14.73 16.37
CA VAL A 348 33.22 15.79 16.60
C VAL A 348 33.54 16.61 15.33
N LEU A 349 33.33 16.07 14.12
CA LEU A 349 33.79 16.70 12.87
C LEU A 349 32.67 17.25 11.97
N THR A 350 31.78 18.12 12.49
CA THR A 350 30.80 18.81 11.62
C THR A 350 30.65 20.31 11.90
N LYS A 351 31.62 21.11 11.44
CA LYS A 351 31.36 22.52 11.06
C LYS A 351 31.40 22.63 9.53
N LYS A 352 30.23 22.65 8.88
CA LYS A 352 30.09 23.02 7.46
C LYS A 352 29.91 24.54 7.34
N ARG A 353 30.88 25.23 6.74
CA ARG A 353 30.71 26.60 6.22
C ARG A 353 30.05 26.53 4.83
N LYS A 354 29.07 27.42 4.58
CA LYS A 354 28.50 27.69 3.26
C LYS A 354 29.32 28.79 2.58
N VAL A 355 29.51 28.68 1.27
CA VAL A 355 30.04 29.75 0.40
C VAL A 355 29.00 30.03 -0.71
N GLY A 356 28.87 31.31 -1.08
CA GLY A 356 27.84 31.89 -1.95
C GLY A 356 28.06 31.77 -3.47
N HIS A 357 27.11 32.36 -4.20
CA HIS A 357 26.78 32.22 -5.65
C HIS A 357 27.78 32.79 -6.67
N VAL A 358 27.83 32.16 -7.87
CA VAL A 358 28.11 32.74 -9.22
C VAL A 358 27.38 31.92 -10.31
N GLU A 359 27.04 32.54 -11.46
CA GLU A 359 26.28 31.99 -12.59
C GLU A 359 27.09 31.22 -13.68
N PHE A 360 26.44 30.14 -14.17
CA PHE A 360 26.46 29.33 -15.40
C PHE A 360 27.75 28.89 -16.17
N THR A 361 27.66 27.65 -16.69
CA THR A 361 28.70 26.68 -17.15
C THR A 361 29.45 25.98 -16.03
N LEU A 362 29.21 24.67 -15.84
CA LEU A 362 29.77 23.93 -14.70
C LEU A 362 30.84 22.93 -15.17
N ARG A 363 32.12 23.24 -14.98
CA ARG A 363 33.26 22.31 -15.15
C ARG A 363 33.23 21.55 -16.49
N ASN A 364 33.15 22.28 -17.61
CA ASN A 364 32.98 21.77 -18.98
C ASN A 364 31.64 21.09 -19.32
N THR A 365 30.61 21.22 -18.46
CA THR A 365 29.27 20.66 -18.74
C THR A 365 28.24 21.78 -18.91
N LYS A 366 27.64 21.84 -20.10
CA LYS A 366 26.53 22.75 -20.43
C LYS A 366 25.28 22.37 -19.62
N VAL A 367 24.72 23.34 -18.91
CA VAL A 367 23.41 23.20 -18.28
C VAL A 367 22.34 23.39 -19.35
N ILE A 368 21.53 22.35 -19.57
CA ILE A 368 20.48 22.37 -20.58
C ILE A 368 19.20 22.94 -19.94
N PRO A 369 18.55 23.97 -20.53
CA PRO A 369 17.31 24.50 -20.03
C PRO A 369 16.21 23.42 -20.04
N SER A 370 15.53 23.25 -18.90
CA SER A 370 14.38 22.36 -18.75
C SER A 370 13.08 23.15 -18.92
N LYS A 371 12.08 22.55 -19.57
CA LYS A 371 10.75 23.15 -19.75
C LYS A 371 9.98 23.34 -18.44
N ALA A 372 10.36 22.62 -17.38
CA ALA A 372 9.81 22.77 -16.03
C ALA A 372 10.84 22.43 -14.94
N ILE A 373 10.74 23.11 -13.80
CA ILE A 373 11.58 22.92 -12.62
C ILE A 373 10.72 22.60 -11.39
N LYS A 374 11.21 21.72 -10.52
CA LYS A 374 10.56 21.42 -9.23
C LYS A 374 11.16 22.28 -8.13
N TYR A 375 10.35 23.11 -7.50
CA TYR A 375 10.73 23.97 -6.38
C TYR A 375 9.79 23.75 -5.19
N LEU A 376 10.35 23.40 -4.03
CA LEU A 376 9.61 23.13 -2.78
C LEU A 376 8.39 22.19 -2.96
N GLY A 377 8.48 21.24 -3.89
CA GLY A 377 7.40 20.29 -4.18
C GLY A 377 6.43 20.71 -5.29
N VAL A 378 6.46 21.97 -5.73
CA VAL A 378 5.65 22.51 -6.83
C VAL A 378 6.46 22.45 -8.13
N TRP A 379 5.79 22.15 -9.25
CA TRP A 379 6.45 22.20 -10.57
C TRP A 379 6.10 23.52 -11.24
N LEU A 380 7.13 24.31 -11.55
CA LEU A 380 7.02 25.58 -12.24
C LEU A 380 7.38 25.33 -13.71
N ASP A 381 6.40 25.44 -14.60
CA ASP A 381 6.65 25.48 -16.05
C ASP A 381 7.00 26.90 -16.50
N ASN A 382 7.62 27.03 -17.66
CA ASN A 382 8.13 28.31 -18.18
C ASN A 382 7.06 29.41 -18.35
N LYS A 383 5.77 29.04 -18.43
CA LYS A 383 4.64 29.97 -18.56
C LYS A 383 3.84 30.10 -17.27
N LEU A 384 4.28 29.47 -16.18
CA LEU A 384 3.57 29.39 -14.89
C LEU A 384 2.11 28.98 -15.05
N THR A 385 1.82 28.09 -16.01
CA THR A 385 0.47 27.54 -16.19
C THR A 385 0.17 26.41 -15.19
N PHE A 386 1.20 25.91 -14.52
CA PHE A 386 1.18 24.79 -13.57
C PHE A 386 0.64 23.49 -14.17
N THR A 387 0.65 23.37 -15.50
CA THR A 387 0.18 22.18 -16.21
C THR A 387 0.98 20.96 -15.79
N THR A 388 2.31 21.07 -15.77
CA THR A 388 3.20 19.99 -15.32
C THR A 388 2.95 19.63 -13.86
N HIS A 389 2.65 20.62 -13.01
CA HIS A 389 2.33 20.37 -11.61
C HIS A 389 1.07 19.53 -11.46
N VAL A 390 -0.04 19.95 -12.07
CA VAL A 390 -1.33 19.24 -12.00
C VAL A 390 -1.19 17.81 -12.51
N LEU A 391 -0.53 17.60 -13.64
CA LEU A 391 -0.35 16.24 -14.20
C LEU A 391 0.45 15.35 -13.24
N LYS A 392 1.53 15.86 -12.64
CA LYS A 392 2.35 15.10 -11.68
C LYS A 392 1.61 14.84 -10.36
N VAL A 393 0.77 15.77 -9.91
CA VAL A 393 -0.08 15.59 -8.74
C VAL A 393 -1.15 14.53 -9.02
N VAL A 394 -1.85 14.60 -10.16
CA VAL A 394 -2.85 13.62 -10.59
C VAL A 394 -2.24 12.21 -10.64
N GLU A 395 -1.10 12.03 -11.30
CA GLU A 395 -0.40 10.72 -11.40
C GLU A 395 -0.04 10.14 -10.01
N LYS A 396 0.38 11.00 -9.07
CA LYS A 396 0.69 10.59 -7.69
C LYS A 396 -0.59 10.20 -6.93
N VAL A 397 -1.64 11.00 -7.09
CA VAL A 397 -2.89 10.81 -6.37
C VAL A 397 -3.65 9.60 -6.89
N GLU A 398 -3.69 9.34 -8.20
CA GLU A 398 -4.32 8.15 -8.79
C GLU A 398 -3.74 6.85 -8.24
N ARG A 399 -2.42 6.80 -8.03
CA ARG A 399 -1.76 5.67 -7.35
C ARG A 399 -2.25 5.52 -5.91
N THR A 400 -2.27 6.62 -5.17
CA THR A 400 -2.75 6.64 -3.77
C THR A 400 -4.23 6.22 -3.68
N THR A 401 -5.08 6.75 -4.56
CA THR A 401 -6.51 6.42 -4.67
C THR A 401 -6.71 4.94 -4.98
N SER A 402 -5.97 4.39 -5.94
CA SER A 402 -6.07 2.97 -6.31
C SER A 402 -5.71 2.06 -5.15
N ALA A 403 -4.66 2.40 -4.39
CA ALA A 403 -4.28 1.66 -3.21
C ALA A 403 -5.39 1.74 -2.15
N LEU A 404 -5.79 2.96 -1.74
CA LEU A 404 -6.82 3.15 -0.72
C LEU A 404 -8.16 2.52 -1.10
N ALA A 405 -8.53 2.54 -2.38
CA ALA A 405 -9.76 1.91 -2.87
C ALA A 405 -9.83 0.41 -2.56
N ALA A 406 -8.70 -0.28 -2.39
CA ALA A 406 -8.68 -1.68 -1.98
C ALA A 406 -9.26 -1.89 -0.56
N LEU A 407 -9.18 -0.89 0.33
CA LEU A 407 -9.81 -0.92 1.66
C LEU A 407 -11.27 -0.49 1.62
N MET A 408 -11.77 0.04 0.51
CA MET A 408 -13.09 0.66 0.43
C MET A 408 -13.98 -0.01 -0.63
N PRO A 409 -14.19 -1.35 -0.57
CA PRO A 409 -15.18 -1.99 -1.43
C PRO A 409 -16.56 -1.41 -1.12
N ASN A 410 -17.45 -1.38 -2.12
CA ASN A 410 -18.79 -0.85 -1.91
C ASN A 410 -19.54 -1.66 -0.84
N ILE A 411 -19.32 -2.97 -0.77
CA ILE A 411 -19.99 -3.86 0.20
C ILE A 411 -18.97 -4.44 1.17
N GLY A 412 -19.28 -4.35 2.46
CA GLY A 412 -18.47 -4.95 3.52
C GLY A 412 -17.11 -4.29 3.75
N GLY A 413 -16.97 -3.01 3.36
CA GLY A 413 -15.82 -2.19 3.73
C GLY A 413 -16.08 -1.33 5.00
N PRO A 414 -15.13 -0.48 5.39
CA PRO A 414 -15.23 0.42 6.54
C PRO A 414 -16.41 1.39 6.47
N ARG A 415 -16.70 2.02 7.60
CA ARG A 415 -17.73 3.07 7.77
C ARG A 415 -17.47 4.32 6.91
N GLU A 416 -18.52 5.06 6.57
CA GLU A 416 -18.41 6.24 5.68
C GLU A 416 -17.46 7.29 6.27
N SER A 417 -17.59 7.56 7.58
CA SER A 417 -16.72 8.50 8.30
C SER A 417 -15.24 8.14 8.17
N LYS A 418 -14.91 6.84 8.24
CA LYS A 418 -13.55 6.31 8.11
C LYS A 418 -13.04 6.40 6.67
N ARG A 419 -13.90 6.13 5.69
CA ARG A 419 -13.59 6.35 4.26
C ARG A 419 -13.30 7.82 3.96
N ARG A 420 -14.07 8.75 4.55
CA ARG A 420 -13.86 10.19 4.42
C ARG A 420 -12.51 10.61 5.01
N LEU A 421 -12.12 10.03 6.15
CA LEU A 421 -10.80 10.25 6.76
C LEU A 421 -9.66 9.69 5.89
N LEU A 422 -9.81 8.50 5.29
CA LEU A 422 -8.83 7.98 4.33
C LEU A 422 -8.70 8.89 3.09
N SER A 423 -9.81 9.47 2.62
CA SER A 423 -9.83 10.43 1.52
C SER A 423 -9.07 11.74 1.83
N SER A 424 -8.92 12.11 3.11
CA SER A 424 -8.16 13.31 3.50
C SER A 424 -6.69 13.25 3.04
N VAL A 425 -6.11 12.06 2.92
CA VAL A 425 -4.75 11.85 2.38
C VAL A 425 -4.65 12.41 0.96
N ILE A 426 -5.63 12.09 0.12
CA ILE A 426 -5.66 12.53 -1.28
C ILE A 426 -5.86 14.04 -1.35
N HIS A 427 -6.80 14.58 -0.59
CA HIS A 427 -7.02 16.03 -0.52
C HIS A 427 -5.77 16.78 -0.07
N SER A 428 -5.02 16.25 0.90
CA SER A 428 -3.76 16.85 1.35
C SER A 428 -2.67 16.88 0.25
N GLN A 429 -2.65 15.87 -0.61
CA GLN A 429 -1.73 15.81 -1.74
C GLN A 429 -2.14 16.74 -2.88
N ILE A 430 -3.44 16.78 -3.20
CA ILE A 430 -3.97 17.64 -4.26
C ILE A 430 -3.81 19.10 -3.88
N LEU A 431 -4.16 19.47 -2.64
CA LEU A 431 -4.24 20.86 -2.20
C LEU A 431 -2.92 21.41 -1.63
N TYR A 432 -1.81 20.69 -1.83
CA TYR A 432 -0.50 21.14 -1.40
C TYR A 432 -0.10 22.39 -2.19
N ALA A 433 0.24 23.47 -1.47
CA ALA A 433 0.57 24.77 -2.05
C ALA A 433 -0.53 25.37 -2.96
N ALA A 434 -1.80 25.00 -2.77
CA ALA A 434 -2.94 25.48 -3.56
C ALA A 434 -2.96 27.00 -3.83
N PRO A 435 -2.66 27.89 -2.86
CA PRO A 435 -2.63 29.33 -3.12
C PRO A 435 -1.64 29.78 -4.21
N VAL A 436 -0.58 29.00 -4.47
CA VAL A 436 0.45 29.35 -5.47
C VAL A 436 -0.03 29.08 -6.89
N TRP A 437 -0.87 28.07 -7.09
CA TRP A 437 -1.30 27.59 -8.41
C TRP A 437 -2.81 27.66 -8.63
N GLU A 438 -3.53 28.38 -7.77
CA GLU A 438 -4.99 28.54 -7.80
C GLU A 438 -5.56 28.96 -9.17
N GLY A 439 -4.78 29.69 -9.98
CA GLY A 439 -5.17 30.16 -11.31
C GLY A 439 -5.56 29.02 -12.27
N ILE A 440 -5.15 27.78 -11.99
CA ILE A 440 -5.58 26.60 -12.76
C ILE A 440 -7.09 26.38 -12.74
N VAL A 441 -7.81 26.92 -11.75
CA VAL A 441 -9.27 26.79 -11.63
C VAL A 441 -9.98 27.43 -12.83
N ASN A 442 -9.34 28.39 -13.51
CA ASN A 442 -9.86 29.00 -14.73
C ASN A 442 -9.68 28.09 -15.97
N ASN A 443 -8.79 27.10 -15.89
CA ASN A 443 -8.59 26.11 -16.94
C ASN A 443 -9.52 24.91 -16.72
N LYS A 444 -10.60 24.85 -17.50
CA LYS A 444 -11.62 23.77 -17.41
C LYS A 444 -11.01 22.38 -17.59
N GLY A 445 -10.05 22.21 -18.49
CA GLY A 445 -9.42 20.91 -18.78
C GLY A 445 -8.58 20.38 -17.60
N LEU A 446 -7.76 21.23 -16.99
CA LEU A 446 -6.96 20.87 -15.81
C LEU A 446 -7.84 20.66 -14.58
N THR A 447 -8.82 21.53 -14.37
CA THR A 447 -9.79 21.41 -13.28
C THR A 447 -10.55 20.10 -13.38
N GLN A 448 -11.00 19.71 -14.58
CA GLN A 448 -11.71 18.46 -14.80
C GLN A 448 -10.85 17.22 -14.50
N LYS A 449 -9.53 17.27 -14.75
CA LYS A 449 -8.61 16.18 -14.35
C LYS A 449 -8.57 16.02 -12.82
N LEU A 450 -8.47 17.12 -12.08
CA LEU A 450 -8.52 17.09 -10.61
C LEU A 450 -9.87 16.57 -10.11
N THR A 451 -10.98 17.07 -10.67
CA THR A 451 -12.34 16.62 -10.32
C THR A 451 -12.55 15.15 -10.61
N SER A 452 -11.98 14.60 -11.69
CA SER A 452 -12.08 13.17 -12.02
C SER A 452 -11.46 12.29 -10.93
N VAL A 453 -10.29 12.69 -10.43
CA VAL A 453 -9.59 11.96 -9.35
C VAL A 453 -10.37 12.06 -8.03
N GLN A 454 -10.85 13.26 -7.69
CA GLN A 454 -11.68 13.46 -6.50
C GLN A 454 -12.97 12.64 -6.57
N ARG A 455 -13.66 12.63 -7.72
CA ARG A 455 -14.87 11.82 -7.95
C ARG A 455 -14.62 10.35 -7.71
N THR A 456 -13.49 9.82 -8.15
CA THR A 456 -13.13 8.41 -7.91
C THR A 456 -13.08 8.09 -6.42
N MET A 457 -12.62 9.03 -5.59
CA MET A 457 -12.63 8.88 -4.14
C MET A 457 -14.03 9.09 -3.54
N ASN A 458 -14.78 10.10 -3.98
CA ASN A 458 -16.15 10.36 -3.50
C ASN A 458 -17.07 9.14 -3.74
N LEU A 459 -16.92 8.46 -4.89
CA LEU A 459 -17.59 7.20 -5.18
C LEU A 459 -17.30 6.12 -4.11
N ARG A 460 -16.07 6.07 -3.59
CA ARG A 460 -15.68 5.12 -2.54
C ARG A 460 -16.24 5.51 -1.19
N ILE A 461 -16.24 6.80 -0.85
CA ILE A 461 -16.77 7.32 0.42
C ILE A 461 -18.22 6.87 0.59
N CYS A 462 -19.09 7.21 -0.36
CA CYS A 462 -20.51 6.87 -0.30
C CYS A 462 -20.85 5.46 -0.83
N SER A 463 -19.87 4.64 -1.24
CA SER A 463 -20.12 3.31 -1.82
C SER A 463 -21.01 3.31 -3.09
N ALA A 464 -20.98 4.40 -3.86
CA ALA A 464 -21.78 4.60 -5.07
C ALA A 464 -21.28 3.78 -6.28
N TYR A 465 -22.17 3.63 -7.26
CA TYR A 465 -21.83 3.07 -8.57
C TYR A 465 -21.01 4.05 -9.41
N ARG A 466 -20.07 3.53 -10.21
CA ARG A 466 -19.18 4.32 -11.07
C ARG A 466 -19.88 5.25 -12.09
N THR A 467 -21.17 5.02 -12.33
CA THR A 467 -22.03 5.77 -13.26
C THR A 467 -22.61 7.03 -12.63
N THR A 468 -22.60 7.15 -11.30
CA THR A 468 -23.15 8.31 -10.58
C THR A 468 -22.37 9.59 -10.91
N SER A 469 -23.09 10.71 -11.08
CA SER A 469 -22.50 12.01 -11.46
C SER A 469 -21.55 12.53 -10.37
N ALA A 470 -20.56 13.35 -10.76
CA ALA A 470 -19.64 14.00 -9.82
C ALA A 470 -20.39 14.83 -8.77
N ASP A 471 -21.41 15.56 -9.24
CA ASP A 471 -22.24 16.48 -8.46
C ASP A 471 -22.97 15.72 -7.34
N ALA A 472 -23.69 14.64 -7.69
CA ALA A 472 -24.42 13.84 -6.72
C ALA A 472 -23.50 13.15 -5.72
N VAL A 473 -22.39 12.53 -6.15
CA VAL A 473 -21.47 11.86 -5.21
C VAL A 473 -20.72 12.85 -4.33
N GLY A 474 -20.48 14.08 -4.79
CA GLY A 474 -19.92 15.15 -3.97
C GLY A 474 -20.85 15.50 -2.81
N VAL A 475 -22.15 15.69 -3.11
CA VAL A 475 -23.18 15.99 -2.10
C VAL A 475 -23.33 14.82 -1.12
N ILE A 476 -23.57 13.60 -1.62
CA ILE A 476 -23.79 12.42 -0.77
C ILE A 476 -22.58 12.18 0.16
N ALA A 477 -21.35 12.25 -0.37
CA ALA A 477 -20.13 12.06 0.42
C ALA A 477 -19.80 13.23 1.38
N GLY A 478 -20.48 14.38 1.23
CA GLY A 478 -20.20 15.61 1.95
C GLY A 478 -18.84 16.23 1.61
N VAL A 479 -18.42 16.13 0.34
CA VAL A 479 -17.11 16.60 -0.13
C VAL A 479 -17.30 17.72 -1.16
N ILE A 480 -16.92 18.94 -0.75
CA ILE A 480 -16.88 20.13 -1.61
C ILE A 480 -16.02 19.86 -2.86
N SER A 481 -16.40 20.38 -4.01
CA SER A 481 -15.62 20.19 -5.25
C SER A 481 -14.20 20.75 -5.11
N ILE A 482 -13.23 20.08 -5.74
CA ILE A 482 -11.81 20.38 -5.53
C ILE A 482 -11.43 21.81 -5.91
N ASP A 483 -12.07 22.38 -6.95
CA ASP A 483 -11.86 23.76 -7.39
C ASP A 483 -12.30 24.77 -6.32
N LEU A 484 -13.42 24.50 -5.64
CA LEU A 484 -13.89 25.32 -4.53
C LEU A 484 -12.96 25.19 -3.31
N GLN A 485 -12.46 23.99 -3.01
CA GLN A 485 -11.45 23.80 -1.94
C GLN A 485 -10.13 24.54 -2.22
N ILE A 486 -9.72 24.62 -3.50
CA ILE A 486 -8.54 25.41 -3.91
C ILE A 486 -8.79 26.89 -3.62
N ARG A 487 -9.95 27.42 -4.01
CA ARG A 487 -10.34 28.82 -3.76
C ARG A 487 -10.48 29.13 -2.27
N GLU A 488 -11.02 28.22 -1.47
CA GLU A 488 -11.11 28.37 -0.01
C GLU A 488 -9.72 28.55 0.62
N ARG A 489 -8.76 27.70 0.24
CA ARG A 489 -7.39 27.77 0.75
C ARG A 489 -6.66 29.03 0.29
N ALA A 490 -6.84 29.40 -0.97
CA ALA A 490 -6.35 30.65 -1.52
C ALA A 490 -6.86 31.87 -0.74
N ALA A 491 -8.18 31.94 -0.53
CA ALA A 491 -8.83 33.00 0.23
C ALA A 491 -8.27 33.10 1.67
N THR A 492 -8.14 31.95 2.34
CA THR A 492 -7.59 31.87 3.70
C THR A 492 -6.13 32.34 3.74
N TYR A 493 -5.32 31.96 2.75
CA TYR A 493 -3.93 32.40 2.64
C TYR A 493 -3.79 33.92 2.43
N ARG A 494 -4.75 34.54 1.72
CA ARG A 494 -4.82 36.00 1.54
C ARG A 494 -5.43 36.74 2.74
N GLY A 495 -5.64 36.07 3.87
CA GLY A 495 -6.09 36.70 5.12
C GLY A 495 -7.60 36.71 5.36
N ILE A 496 -8.41 36.06 4.51
CA ILE A 496 -9.85 35.90 4.81
C ILE A 496 -10.01 34.89 5.95
N GLN A 497 -10.83 35.23 6.94
CA GLN A 497 -11.16 34.33 8.04
C GLN A 497 -11.68 32.99 7.52
N LYS A 498 -11.13 31.88 8.04
CA LYS A 498 -11.42 30.52 7.55
C LYS A 498 -12.92 30.20 7.52
N GLY A 499 -13.68 30.62 8.54
CA GLY A 499 -15.13 30.46 8.58
C GLY A 499 -15.84 31.18 7.43
N ALA A 500 -15.46 32.44 7.19
CA ALA A 500 -16.02 33.24 6.09
C ALA A 500 -15.63 32.69 4.70
N ALA A 501 -14.39 32.23 4.54
CA ALA A 501 -13.95 31.59 3.29
C ALA A 501 -14.74 30.30 3.01
N LYS A 502 -14.96 29.47 4.04
CA LYS A 502 -15.77 28.26 3.97
C LYS A 502 -17.23 28.57 3.62
N GLU A 503 -17.82 29.59 4.24
CA GLU A 503 -19.21 29.97 4.00
C GLU A 503 -19.44 30.41 2.55
N ARG A 504 -18.50 31.20 1.98
CA ARG A 504 -18.55 31.62 0.58
C ARG A 504 -18.56 30.42 -0.38
N VAL A 505 -17.68 29.44 -0.16
CA VAL A 505 -17.62 28.26 -1.03
C VAL A 505 -18.80 27.31 -0.83
N LEU A 506 -19.40 27.26 0.37
CA LEU A 506 -20.64 26.52 0.62
C LEU A 506 -21.84 27.17 -0.10
N ALA A 507 -21.94 28.49 -0.10
CA ALA A 507 -22.96 29.20 -0.86
C ALA A 507 -22.82 28.95 -2.37
N GLU A 508 -21.61 29.06 -2.92
CA GLU A 508 -21.35 28.76 -4.33
C GLU A 508 -21.63 27.28 -4.65
N TRP A 509 -21.34 26.35 -3.73
CA TRP A 509 -21.63 24.94 -3.93
C TRP A 509 -23.15 24.66 -3.97
N GLN A 510 -23.92 25.30 -3.07
CA GLN A 510 -25.37 25.21 -3.03
C GLN A 510 -25.99 25.74 -4.34
N GLU A 511 -25.56 26.92 -4.81
CA GLU A 511 -26.01 27.50 -6.08
C GLU A 511 -25.72 26.56 -7.27
N ARG A 512 -24.52 25.97 -7.32
CA ARG A 512 -24.17 24.98 -8.36
C ARG A 512 -25.05 23.74 -8.30
N TRP A 513 -25.48 23.34 -7.12
CA TRP A 513 -26.31 22.15 -6.93
C TRP A 513 -27.75 22.37 -7.38
N GLU A 514 -28.32 23.53 -7.03
CA GLU A 514 -29.64 23.96 -7.48
C GLU A 514 -29.72 24.01 -9.01
N ASN A 515 -28.67 24.56 -9.65
CA ASN A 515 -28.63 24.76 -11.09
C ASN A 515 -28.09 23.55 -11.89
N SER A 516 -27.61 22.49 -11.24
CA SER A 516 -27.08 21.33 -11.96
C SER A 516 -28.19 20.52 -12.63
N ARG A 517 -27.97 20.17 -13.91
CA ARG A 517 -28.80 19.22 -14.66
C ARG A 517 -28.53 17.75 -14.28
N LYS A 518 -27.51 17.47 -13.49
CA LYS A 518 -27.09 16.11 -13.11
C LYS A 518 -27.50 15.81 -11.68
N GLY A 519 -27.86 14.56 -11.40
CA GLY A 519 -28.20 14.14 -10.03
C GLY A 519 -29.54 14.66 -9.53
N ARG A 520 -30.49 14.99 -10.43
CA ARG A 520 -31.80 15.59 -10.05
C ARG A 520 -32.61 14.72 -9.10
N TRP A 521 -32.53 13.40 -9.23
CA TRP A 521 -33.10 12.48 -8.24
C TRP A 521 -32.53 12.72 -6.84
N THR A 522 -31.20 12.75 -6.73
CA THR A 522 -30.51 13.05 -5.47
C THR A 522 -30.86 14.44 -4.94
N PHE A 523 -31.02 15.44 -5.81
CA PHE A 523 -31.45 16.79 -5.40
C PHE A 523 -32.85 16.78 -4.79
N GLY A 524 -33.78 15.98 -5.34
CA GLY A 524 -35.14 15.85 -4.78
C GLY A 524 -35.14 15.32 -3.34
N ILE A 525 -34.11 14.57 -2.94
CA ILE A 525 -33.96 14.04 -1.58
C ILE A 525 -33.05 14.93 -0.72
N ILE A 526 -32.02 15.53 -1.32
CA ILE A 526 -31.01 16.34 -0.63
C ILE A 526 -30.92 17.72 -1.32
N PRO A 527 -31.93 18.60 -1.15
CA PRO A 527 -31.90 19.93 -1.74
C PRO A 527 -30.93 20.87 -1.01
N ASP A 528 -30.86 20.79 0.32
CA ASP A 528 -29.99 21.62 1.17
C ASP A 528 -28.72 20.85 1.56
N ILE A 529 -27.58 21.29 1.00
CA ILE A 529 -26.27 20.71 1.29
C ILE A 529 -25.85 20.95 2.73
N ARG A 530 -26.12 22.13 3.30
CA ARG A 530 -25.68 22.49 4.66
C ARG A 530 -26.35 21.58 5.67
N ARG A 531 -27.66 21.36 5.53
CA ARG A 531 -28.42 20.44 6.39
C ARG A 531 -27.88 19.01 6.28
N TRP A 532 -27.50 18.58 5.09
CA TRP A 532 -26.92 17.25 4.85
C TRP A 532 -25.53 17.06 5.48
N ILE A 533 -24.62 18.02 5.36
CA ILE A 533 -23.23 17.87 5.82
C ILE A 533 -23.03 18.19 7.30
N ASN A 534 -23.92 18.97 7.91
CA ASN A 534 -23.77 19.42 9.30
C ASN A 534 -24.38 18.45 10.32
N ARG A 535 -25.06 17.40 9.89
CA ARG A 535 -25.56 16.37 10.80
C ARG A 535 -24.42 15.65 11.52
N SER A 536 -24.64 15.35 12.80
CA SER A 536 -23.70 14.59 13.65
C SER A 536 -23.97 13.07 13.63
N TYR A 537 -25.07 12.65 13.03
CA TYR A 537 -25.57 11.28 12.97
C TYR A 537 -25.74 10.81 11.52
N GLY A 538 -25.91 9.50 11.35
CA GLY A 538 -26.23 8.90 10.06
C GLY A 538 -25.05 8.79 9.10
N GLU A 539 -24.78 7.56 8.65
CA GLU A 539 -23.79 7.28 7.62
C GLU A 539 -24.48 6.65 6.40
N THR A 540 -23.96 6.97 5.22
CA THR A 540 -24.36 6.34 3.97
C THR A 540 -23.61 5.03 3.76
N ASP A 541 -24.33 4.01 3.32
CA ASP A 541 -23.76 2.73 2.91
C ASP A 541 -24.15 2.40 1.48
N TYR A 542 -23.77 1.21 1.03
CA TYR A 542 -24.11 0.73 -0.30
C TYR A 542 -25.61 0.79 -0.61
N PHE A 543 -26.48 0.44 0.34
CA PHE A 543 -27.91 0.31 0.10
C PHE A 543 -28.59 1.68 0.09
N LEU A 544 -28.29 2.52 1.08
CA LEU A 544 -28.82 3.88 1.13
C LEU A 544 -28.34 4.68 -0.09
N THR A 545 -27.08 4.53 -0.51
CA THR A 545 -26.56 5.24 -1.69
C THR A 545 -27.25 4.80 -2.99
N GLN A 546 -27.68 3.54 -3.12
CA GLN A 546 -28.52 3.15 -4.27
C GLN A 546 -29.84 3.93 -4.27
N ALA A 547 -30.50 4.01 -3.11
CA ALA A 547 -31.74 4.79 -2.97
C ALA A 547 -31.52 6.28 -3.26
N LEU A 548 -30.43 6.88 -2.79
CA LEU A 548 -30.12 8.30 -3.01
C LEU A 548 -29.71 8.63 -4.45
N THR A 549 -29.23 7.66 -5.23
CA THR A 549 -28.70 7.89 -6.58
C THR A 549 -29.59 7.35 -7.68
N GLY A 550 -30.51 6.43 -7.36
CA GLY A 550 -31.27 5.67 -8.34
C GLY A 550 -30.43 4.72 -9.19
N HIS A 551 -29.19 4.46 -8.79
CA HIS A 551 -28.27 3.58 -9.50
C HIS A 551 -28.09 2.29 -8.72
N GLY A 552 -28.38 1.13 -9.33
CA GLY A 552 -28.15 -0.15 -8.68
C GLY A 552 -29.02 -1.29 -9.19
N CYS A 553 -29.80 -1.91 -8.30
CA CYS A 553 -30.65 -3.07 -8.61
C CYS A 553 -31.94 -2.77 -9.40
N PHE A 554 -32.16 -1.51 -9.79
CA PHE A 554 -33.35 -1.07 -10.53
C PHE A 554 -33.29 -1.46 -12.01
N LYS A 555 -34.30 -2.16 -12.53
CA LYS A 555 -34.32 -2.66 -13.92
C LYS A 555 -34.29 -1.55 -14.95
N LYS A 556 -34.94 -0.40 -14.73
CA LYS A 556 -34.79 0.77 -15.63
C LYS A 556 -33.34 1.21 -15.78
N TYR A 557 -32.64 1.37 -14.66
CA TYR A 557 -31.21 1.72 -14.67
C TYR A 557 -30.37 0.62 -15.35
N LEU A 558 -30.66 -0.66 -15.12
CA LEU A 558 -29.93 -1.76 -15.77
C LEU A 558 -30.20 -1.83 -17.28
N PHE A 559 -31.43 -1.57 -17.72
CA PHE A 559 -31.85 -1.53 -19.11
C PHE A 559 -31.13 -0.40 -19.88
N GLU A 560 -31.11 0.82 -19.34
CA GLU A 560 -30.35 1.95 -19.91
C GLU A 560 -28.85 1.66 -20.06
N ARG A 561 -28.32 0.72 -19.26
CA ARG A 561 -26.92 0.27 -19.31
C ARG A 561 -26.71 -1.03 -20.08
N ARG A 562 -27.75 -1.53 -20.77
CA ARG A 562 -27.73 -2.79 -21.54
C ARG A 562 -27.30 -3.98 -20.67
N ARG A 563 -27.81 -4.02 -19.43
CA ARG A 563 -27.59 -5.08 -18.43
C ARG A 563 -28.88 -5.83 -18.07
N SER A 564 -30.02 -5.41 -18.61
CA SER A 564 -31.31 -6.07 -18.51
C SER A 564 -31.97 -6.06 -19.90
N VAL A 565 -32.85 -7.03 -20.14
CA VAL A 565 -33.64 -7.16 -21.39
C VAL A 565 -34.84 -6.20 -21.42
N ASP A 566 -35.36 -5.84 -20.24
CA ASP A 566 -36.48 -4.93 -20.04
C ASP A 566 -36.20 -3.99 -18.84
N ASP A 567 -37.04 -2.97 -18.70
CA ASP A 567 -37.07 -2.03 -17.58
C ASP A 567 -38.16 -2.37 -16.54
N GLN A 568 -38.76 -3.56 -16.61
CA GLN A 568 -39.94 -3.91 -15.82
C GLN A 568 -39.56 -4.44 -14.43
N CYS A 569 -40.36 -4.05 -13.45
CA CYS A 569 -40.22 -4.47 -12.07
C CYS A 569 -40.49 -5.98 -11.98
N PRO A 570 -39.58 -6.78 -11.40
CA PRO A 570 -39.74 -8.23 -11.36
C PRO A 570 -41.00 -8.66 -10.60
N TYR A 571 -41.45 -7.84 -9.64
CA TYR A 571 -42.56 -8.14 -8.73
C TYR A 571 -43.94 -7.71 -9.26
N CYS A 572 -44.04 -6.57 -9.96
CA CYS A 572 -45.34 -6.00 -10.35
C CYS A 572 -45.42 -5.52 -11.81
N LYS A 573 -44.36 -5.70 -12.60
CA LYS A 573 -44.29 -5.45 -14.06
C LYS A 573 -44.40 -3.98 -14.51
N GLU A 574 -44.58 -3.02 -13.61
CA GLU A 574 -44.43 -1.58 -13.91
C GLU A 574 -42.97 -1.19 -14.18
N CYS A 575 -42.72 0.02 -14.70
CA CYS A 575 -41.35 0.52 -14.94
C CYS A 575 -40.57 0.66 -13.62
N ASP A 576 -39.45 -0.06 -13.50
CA ASP A 576 -38.69 -0.21 -12.26
C ASP A 576 -37.69 0.92 -12.03
N THR A 577 -38.20 2.10 -11.68
CA THR A 577 -37.40 3.20 -11.14
C THR A 577 -37.12 2.99 -9.65
N VAL A 578 -36.16 3.73 -9.11
CA VAL A 578 -35.96 3.83 -7.66
C VAL A 578 -37.20 4.40 -6.95
N GLU A 579 -37.85 5.38 -7.57
CA GLU A 579 -39.10 5.96 -7.11
C GLU A 579 -40.20 4.91 -7.03
N HIS A 580 -40.36 4.12 -8.10
CA HIS A 580 -41.30 3.01 -8.12
C HIS A 580 -40.98 2.00 -7.02
N THR A 581 -39.73 1.55 -6.93
CA THR A 581 -39.31 0.57 -5.91
C THR A 581 -39.60 1.06 -4.48
N LEU A 582 -39.23 2.30 -4.16
CA LEU A 582 -39.37 2.82 -2.80
C LEU A 582 -40.82 3.18 -2.46
N PHE A 583 -41.52 3.85 -3.37
CA PHE A 583 -42.76 4.56 -3.04
C PHE A 583 -44.02 3.95 -3.67
N ASN A 584 -43.93 3.35 -4.86
CA ASN A 584 -45.14 2.97 -5.62
C ASN A 584 -45.38 1.44 -5.69
N CYS A 585 -44.32 0.65 -5.63
CA CYS A 585 -44.38 -0.78 -5.90
C CYS A 585 -45.21 -1.52 -4.84
N ARG A 586 -46.26 -2.23 -5.30
CA ARG A 586 -47.20 -2.95 -4.43
C ARG A 586 -46.55 -4.05 -3.59
N HIS A 587 -45.43 -4.62 -4.04
CA HIS A 587 -44.70 -5.63 -3.29
C HIS A 587 -44.17 -5.10 -1.95
N TRP A 588 -43.75 -3.83 -1.91
CA TRP A 588 -43.17 -3.19 -0.72
C TRP A 588 -44.19 -2.40 0.11
N SER A 589 -45.49 -2.51 -0.17
CA SER A 589 -46.54 -1.74 0.52
C SER A 589 -46.55 -1.99 2.04
N HIS A 590 -46.36 -3.25 2.45
CA HIS A 590 -46.33 -3.64 3.86
C HIS A 590 -45.23 -2.93 4.66
N LEU A 591 -44.02 -2.77 4.09
CA LEU A 591 -42.93 -2.04 4.76
C LEU A 591 -43.20 -0.54 4.86
N ARG A 592 -43.89 0.05 3.87
CA ARG A 592 -44.33 1.45 3.93
C ARG A 592 -45.43 1.66 4.97
N GLN A 593 -46.35 0.71 5.10
CA GLN A 593 -47.39 0.72 6.14
C GLN A 593 -46.76 0.60 7.53
N GLU A 594 -45.84 -0.34 7.75
CA GLU A 594 -45.08 -0.49 9.00
C GLU A 594 -44.37 0.82 9.37
N TYR A 595 -43.72 1.48 8.41
CA TYR A 595 -43.11 2.78 8.63
C TYR A 595 -44.14 3.85 9.01
N ALA A 596 -45.26 3.92 8.29
CA ALA A 596 -46.30 4.93 8.51
C ALA A 596 -46.99 4.78 9.87
N GLU A 597 -47.26 3.55 10.30
CA GLU A 597 -47.79 3.24 11.64
C GLU A 597 -46.80 3.66 12.73
N LYS A 598 -45.50 3.42 12.51
CA LYS A 598 -44.46 3.72 13.49
C LYS A 598 -44.13 5.21 13.58
N CYS A 599 -44.14 5.93 12.45
CA CYS A 599 -43.70 7.32 12.36
C CYS A 599 -44.85 8.34 12.29
N GLY A 600 -46.09 7.89 12.11
CA GLY A 600 -47.27 8.74 11.94
C GLY A 600 -47.27 9.56 10.64
N LEU A 601 -46.46 9.18 9.64
CA LEU A 601 -46.26 9.93 8.40
C LEU A 601 -46.14 8.98 7.20
N PRO A 602 -46.60 9.38 6.00
CA PRO A 602 -46.42 8.59 4.79
C PRO A 602 -44.94 8.46 4.41
N PHE A 603 -44.58 7.29 3.86
CA PHE A 603 -43.26 7.04 3.29
C PHE A 603 -43.25 7.49 1.82
N ASP A 604 -42.84 8.73 1.57
CA ASP A 604 -42.76 9.34 0.24
C ASP A 604 -41.44 10.10 0.04
N ILE A 605 -41.24 10.68 -1.15
CA ILE A 605 -39.98 11.35 -1.51
C ILE A 605 -39.75 12.64 -0.69
N GLY A 606 -40.80 13.40 -0.40
CA GLY A 606 -40.71 14.65 0.34
C GLY A 606 -40.38 14.38 1.81
N THR A 607 -41.06 13.41 2.42
CA THR A 607 -40.79 13.01 3.80
C THR A 607 -39.41 12.37 3.96
N MET A 608 -38.94 11.59 2.97
CA MET A 608 -37.64 10.93 3.03
C MET A 608 -36.49 11.93 3.18
N GLY A 609 -36.42 12.97 2.35
CA GLY A 609 -35.32 13.95 2.39
C GLY A 609 -35.25 14.72 3.70
N GLU A 610 -36.40 15.21 4.16
CA GLU A 610 -36.52 15.92 5.44
C GLU A 610 -36.15 15.03 6.62
N LYS A 611 -36.66 13.80 6.67
CA LYS A 611 -36.43 12.87 7.80
C LYS A 611 -35.01 12.34 7.85
N LEU A 612 -34.31 12.25 6.72
CA LEU A 612 -32.86 12.00 6.66
C LEU A 612 -32.02 13.19 7.19
N THR A 613 -32.63 14.32 7.53
CA THR A 613 -31.90 15.49 8.00
C THR A 613 -32.55 16.17 9.21
N ASP A 614 -33.50 15.49 9.85
CA ASP A 614 -34.31 15.99 10.97
C ASP A 614 -33.74 15.57 12.34
N THR A 615 -33.80 14.27 12.67
CA THR A 615 -33.25 13.72 13.91
C THR A 615 -32.54 12.39 13.67
N GLU A 616 -31.73 11.93 14.64
CA GLU A 616 -31.10 10.60 14.57
C GLU A 616 -32.14 9.47 14.55
N ALA A 617 -33.24 9.62 15.30
CA ALA A 617 -34.33 8.65 15.30
C ALA A 617 -35.00 8.56 13.92
N SER A 618 -35.37 9.69 13.32
CA SER A 618 -36.00 9.71 11.99
C SER A 618 -35.07 9.19 10.90
N TRP A 619 -33.78 9.49 10.98
CA TRP A 619 -32.76 8.92 10.10
C TRP A 619 -32.78 7.39 10.16
N LYS A 620 -32.73 6.85 11.38
CA LYS A 620 -32.66 5.40 11.61
C LYS A 620 -33.87 4.68 11.04
N GLU A 621 -35.07 5.22 11.23
CA GLU A 621 -36.31 4.65 10.70
C GLU A 621 -36.33 4.63 9.17
N ILE A 622 -36.01 5.76 8.51
CA ILE A 622 -35.90 5.80 7.05
C ILE A 622 -34.84 4.83 6.55
N TYR A 623 -33.66 4.84 7.18
CA TYR A 623 -32.54 4.00 6.79
C TYR A 623 -32.88 2.51 6.89
N GLU A 624 -33.51 2.06 7.98
CA GLU A 624 -33.90 0.67 8.17
C GLU A 624 -34.92 0.22 7.12
N THR A 625 -35.94 1.03 6.84
CA THR A 625 -36.95 0.74 5.80
C THR A 625 -36.32 0.67 4.41
N VAL A 626 -35.55 1.69 4.02
CA VAL A 626 -34.84 1.73 2.74
C VAL A 626 -33.90 0.54 2.60
N ARG A 627 -33.14 0.23 3.66
CA ARG A 627 -32.19 -0.87 3.66
C ARG A 627 -32.89 -2.21 3.48
N LYS A 628 -33.97 -2.49 4.22
CA LYS A 628 -34.76 -3.73 4.06
C LYS A 628 -35.22 -3.92 2.60
N ILE A 629 -35.79 -2.88 1.99
CA ILE A 629 -36.27 -2.90 0.59
C ILE A 629 -35.11 -3.17 -0.39
N ILE A 630 -34.06 -2.34 -0.35
CA ILE A 630 -32.98 -2.40 -1.34
C ILE A 630 -32.10 -3.64 -1.14
N GLU A 631 -31.84 -4.06 0.10
CA GLU A 631 -31.05 -5.27 0.39
C GLU A 631 -31.75 -6.53 -0.12
N THR A 632 -33.07 -6.63 0.07
CA THR A 632 -33.88 -7.76 -0.42
C THR A 632 -33.91 -7.77 -1.96
N LYS A 633 -34.24 -6.64 -2.59
CA LYS A 633 -34.25 -6.52 -4.05
C LYS A 633 -32.88 -6.80 -4.69
N GLU A 634 -31.80 -6.33 -4.07
CA GLU A 634 -30.43 -6.61 -4.53
C GLU A 634 -30.09 -8.10 -4.40
N ALA A 635 -30.56 -8.78 -3.35
CA ALA A 635 -30.36 -10.22 -3.19
C ALA A 635 -31.09 -11.01 -4.28
N ASP A 636 -32.36 -10.68 -4.55
CA ASP A 636 -33.16 -11.30 -5.61
C ASP A 636 -32.50 -11.08 -6.98
N ALA A 637 -32.11 -9.84 -7.28
CA ALA A 637 -31.44 -9.48 -8.53
C ALA A 637 -30.06 -10.14 -8.72
N ARG A 638 -29.47 -10.72 -7.67
CA ARG A 638 -28.22 -11.51 -7.76
C ARG A 638 -28.49 -12.99 -7.97
N LEU A 639 -29.61 -13.51 -7.46
CA LEU A 639 -30.03 -14.87 -7.72
C LEU A 639 -30.39 -15.04 -9.20
N ASP A 640 -31.09 -14.09 -9.79
CA ASP A 640 -31.47 -14.11 -11.21
C ASP A 640 -30.29 -14.05 -12.20
N ARG A 641 -29.08 -13.69 -11.74
CA ARG A 641 -27.87 -13.61 -12.59
C ARG A 641 -27.08 -14.92 -12.66
N HIS A 642 -27.47 -15.93 -11.89
CA HIS A 642 -26.80 -17.21 -11.75
C HIS A 642 -27.74 -18.34 -12.14
#